data_AF-A0A940A4W6-F1
#
_entry.id   AF-A0A940A4W6-F1
#
_cell.length_a   1.000
_cell.length_b   1.000
_cell.length_c   1.000
_cell.angle_alpha   90.00
_cell.angle_beta   90.00
_cell.angle_gamma   90.00
#
_symmetry.space_group_name_H-M   'P 1'
#
loop_
_entity.id
_entity.type
_entity.pdbx_description
1 polymer ?
#
loop_
_entity_poly.entity_id
_entity_poly.type
_entity_poly.pdbx_seq_one_letter_code
_entity_poly.pdbx_strand_id
1 'polypeptide(L)'
;MSNQSTGAWRRYNIFLSSTFKDMDFERDVIKFKVIPYLNRRFRDRRVELQAIDLRLGVNTSNMSEAESERKVLSVCTSCIDSSRPFFIGLIGRRYGWIPPVERWNEFMAGLSDEERQILADTAGCSVTEMEIVYGALSQGSFDSSHVLFFLRDDSSYDGIPEDLKSTFCDSDPENIKRLEALKKKVQALFGERGGEDDRCTPYHLDWKDGHFSSDEFEKMVTEQLARQIEAETAREDEEGTATWWAQEKELEESTLLRLLPGSIELDVYDDDEEDEDDEDYDEDEDEEEDDSSDVAVWYVQGYGASTHMAQDYAQWDEDTDVIRLLAVFGLSEYSSSMRPVLARWIHELAERLGREDLPEDDLMLGKMPEPDLFKLFEELVEEAAEDNYIYIYMDDVEALETTSPKDLYMPWLDHVKDDVNVMINLQDESEAREKILEAYPYLAKKLMLGVEADEESAIELIENYEQTFFLELPEKIKKQMIKAATSKKKTLPPLKVHSIFRIFESLTQEDFREIRGKKGSQIDAINGYLEDIWKEMPDATYDIMTFMVNQIVKNLSLGEKMRQAIWTIAAAPGGLRESDVAYFAGEDWDMIQFYRAMNFLHDFFYEDPARHLWRAKYITRPEDGLGGRQKDISEYILTLDPHDSLRETMGMYFALGGCEPSHFAPYMVEGDYVHGQQMSYLVRFHGPQIRQLLREGYLDSDDFENYCKALPVEQRLQLLMNVLTALADLKEERERIHARMSSWLEDVTIESLSAPDAFTCASIIAGQRDSIPHLEKALEAARRCDSLDFPGAKQLISMISSLLIMLYQKKGMIDKAQALRGGAGDGARSAKERFTALFPLVAQAGTKSALVSKKKREALIDQFFDEYYAIVDDLELNQETFDARFKSYNLILNAVSVLLTQRRHDRALEELVRFIPSMQLFYKVGNFFSWAESLQVYLSFHMLLTLSAWELMKSKGIEWKFASAGNPLAHMADLAYIAAVEGGNLLKEMDPENEWIKNFRKMFTDNNERVERVREFRGDIELKDIDTYIQEAYAETQN
;
A
#
# COMPACT_ATOMS: atom_id res chain seq x y z
N MET A 1 11.19 43.57 4.17
CA MET A 1 10.00 43.36 5.00
C MET A 1 8.88 42.99 4.04
N SER A 2 8.98 41.79 3.48
CA SER A 2 7.87 41.12 2.81
C SER A 2 6.85 40.74 3.89
N ASN A 3 5.56 40.83 3.58
CA ASN A 3 4.52 40.17 4.37
C ASN A 3 4.89 38.69 4.42
N GLN A 4 5.40 38.21 5.55
CA GLN A 4 5.47 36.78 5.81
C GLN A 4 4.04 36.30 5.98
N SER A 5 3.64 35.29 5.22
CA SER A 5 2.33 34.67 5.33
C SER A 5 2.10 34.25 6.78
N THR A 6 0.96 34.63 7.34
CA THR A 6 0.60 34.48 8.75
C THR A 6 0.35 33.03 9.18
N GLY A 7 0.71 32.06 8.32
CA GLY A 7 0.46 30.62 8.53
C GLY A 7 1.69 29.70 8.58
N ALA A 8 2.91 30.19 8.36
CA ALA A 8 4.10 29.34 8.34
C ALA A 8 4.56 28.92 9.75
N TRP A 9 5.15 27.72 9.87
CA TRP A 9 5.84 27.29 11.09
C TRP A 9 7.01 28.22 11.41
N ARG A 10 7.08 28.68 12.67
CA ARG A 10 8.17 29.51 13.18
C ARG A 10 9.13 28.65 13.98
N ARG A 11 10.33 28.44 13.43
CA ARG A 11 11.42 27.75 14.12
C ARG A 11 12.29 28.75 14.87
N TYR A 12 12.40 28.57 16.18
CA TYR A 12 13.32 29.32 17.03
C TYR A 12 14.44 28.43 17.53
N ASN A 13 15.68 28.82 17.24
CA ASN A 13 16.85 28.14 17.79
C ASN A 13 17.23 28.77 19.15
N ILE A 14 17.68 27.94 20.08
CA ILE A 14 18.06 28.35 21.43
C ILE A 14 19.52 27.95 21.65
N PHE A 15 20.40 28.95 21.77
CA PHE A 15 21.81 28.68 22.00
C PHE A 15 22.08 28.29 23.46
N LEU A 16 22.69 27.13 23.69
CA LEU A 16 23.11 26.69 25.01
C LEU A 16 24.60 26.99 25.24
N SER A 17 24.91 28.04 25.99
CA SER A 17 26.27 28.38 26.40
C SER A 17 26.62 27.77 27.75
N SER A 18 27.68 26.96 27.80
CA SER A 18 28.21 26.40 29.05
C SER A 18 29.62 25.86 28.82
N THR A 19 30.32 25.55 29.91
CA THR A 19 31.49 24.68 29.82
C THR A 19 31.09 23.26 29.43
N PHE A 20 31.94 22.60 28.65
CA PHE A 20 31.78 21.18 28.34
C PHE A 20 32.35 20.31 29.47
N LYS A 21 31.76 19.13 29.68
CA LYS A 21 32.08 18.09 30.71
C LYS A 21 31.33 18.19 32.03
N ASP A 22 31.05 19.38 32.55
CA ASP A 22 30.42 19.54 33.87
C ASP A 22 28.91 19.80 33.82
N MET A 23 28.35 20.07 32.64
CA MET A 23 26.96 20.50 32.39
C MET A 23 26.14 19.54 31.52
N ASP A 24 26.56 18.27 31.39
CA ASP A 24 25.86 17.31 30.54
C ASP A 24 24.42 17.06 31.03
N PHE A 25 24.21 16.97 32.35
CA PHE A 25 22.89 16.75 32.93
C PHE A 25 21.90 17.87 32.56
N GLU A 26 22.28 19.13 32.73
CA GLU A 26 21.39 20.25 32.42
C GLU A 26 21.10 20.36 30.92
N ARG A 27 22.12 20.14 30.08
CA ARG A 27 21.94 20.12 28.62
C ARG A 27 20.96 19.02 28.21
N ASP A 28 21.11 17.82 28.77
CA ASP A 28 20.19 16.71 28.53
C ASP A 28 18.77 17.03 29.03
N VAL A 29 18.62 17.64 30.20
CA VAL A 29 17.31 18.09 30.69
C VAL A 29 16.69 19.10 29.73
N ILE A 30 17.43 20.11 29.30
CA ILE A 30 16.87 21.11 28.37
C ILE A 30 16.45 20.42 27.06
N LYS A 31 17.36 19.66 26.46
CA LYS A 31 17.18 19.07 25.15
C LYS A 31 16.11 17.98 25.09
N PHE A 32 16.13 17.07 26.06
CA PHE A 32 15.28 15.87 26.04
C PHE A 32 14.03 16.03 26.89
N LYS A 33 13.97 17.05 27.76
CA LYS A 33 12.83 17.26 28.65
C LYS A 33 12.08 18.56 28.39
N VAL A 34 12.79 19.67 28.40
CA VAL A 34 12.17 21.01 28.29
C VAL A 34 11.71 21.29 26.86
N ILE A 35 12.60 21.14 25.86
CA ILE A 35 12.30 21.46 24.46
C ILE A 35 11.10 20.64 23.93
N PRO A 36 11.04 19.30 24.10
CA PRO A 36 9.90 18.52 23.59
C PRO A 36 8.59 18.90 24.27
N TYR A 37 8.62 19.22 25.57
CA TYR A 37 7.44 19.68 26.30
C TYR A 37 6.94 21.04 25.77
N LEU A 38 7.84 21.97 25.49
CA LEU A 38 7.49 23.29 24.97
C LEU A 38 7.03 23.25 23.51
N ASN A 39 7.65 22.43 22.67
CA ASN A 39 7.17 22.19 21.29
C ASN A 39 5.74 21.68 21.29
N ARG A 40 5.38 20.79 22.23
CA ARG A 40 3.99 20.38 22.42
C ARG A 40 3.11 21.54 22.88
N ARG A 41 3.54 22.29 23.90
CA ARG A 41 2.76 23.41 24.48
C ARG A 41 2.42 24.50 23.47
N PHE A 42 3.32 24.79 22.53
CA PHE A 42 3.17 25.86 21.54
C PHE A 42 2.87 25.35 20.12
N ARG A 43 2.54 24.06 19.96
CA ARG A 43 2.24 23.43 18.67
C ARG A 43 1.10 24.13 17.94
N ASP A 44 0.02 24.46 18.64
CA ASP A 44 -1.17 25.13 18.08
C ASP A 44 -0.86 26.56 17.61
N ARG A 45 0.26 27.14 18.06
CA ARG A 45 0.77 28.44 17.60
C ARG A 45 1.81 28.32 16.48
N ARG A 46 2.00 27.10 15.97
CA ARG A 46 2.99 26.71 14.95
C ARG A 46 4.41 27.15 15.31
N VAL A 47 4.78 26.96 16.56
CA VAL A 47 6.11 27.26 17.08
C VAL A 47 6.88 25.97 17.27
N GLU A 48 8.07 25.91 16.67
CA GLU A 48 9.04 24.84 16.86
C GLU A 48 10.30 25.41 17.50
N LEU A 49 10.82 24.73 18.51
CA LEU A 49 12.03 25.08 19.21
C LEU A 49 13.10 24.02 18.99
N GLN A 50 14.33 24.47 18.77
CA GLN A 50 15.51 23.61 18.67
C GLN A 50 16.60 24.14 19.61
N ALA A 51 17.19 23.26 20.41
CA ALA A 51 18.34 23.64 21.23
C ALA A 51 19.65 23.38 20.48
N ILE A 52 20.44 24.43 20.24
CA ILE A 52 21.77 24.30 19.66
C ILE A 52 22.75 23.89 20.75
N ASP A 53 23.26 22.66 20.64
CA ASP A 53 24.16 22.03 21.60
C ASP A 53 25.46 21.56 20.93
N LEU A 54 26.53 22.35 21.10
CA LEU A 54 27.83 22.11 20.48
C LEU A 54 28.69 21.05 21.21
N ARG A 55 28.11 20.16 22.02
CA ARG A 55 28.87 19.12 22.76
C ARG A 55 29.63 18.13 21.87
N LEU A 56 29.12 17.86 20.67
CA LEU A 56 29.83 17.03 19.68
C LEU A 56 31.03 17.75 19.06
N GLY A 57 31.14 19.05 19.31
CA GLY A 57 32.22 19.89 18.83
C GLY A 57 32.12 20.19 17.34
N VAL A 58 33.10 20.94 16.86
CA VAL A 58 33.29 21.23 15.45
C VAL A 58 34.24 20.21 14.88
N ASN A 59 33.99 19.70 13.68
CA ASN A 59 34.92 18.76 13.06
C ASN A 59 36.20 19.49 12.66
N THR A 60 37.29 19.16 13.36
CA THR A 60 38.62 19.75 13.14
C THR A 60 39.72 18.71 12.94
N SER A 61 39.36 17.45 12.63
CA SER A 61 40.32 16.33 12.64
C SER A 61 41.42 16.43 11.59
N ASN A 62 41.19 17.19 10.50
CA ASN A 62 42.14 17.39 9.40
C ASN A 62 42.81 18.78 9.43
N MET A 63 42.62 19.54 10.51
CA MET A 63 43.11 20.91 10.65
C MET A 63 44.32 20.95 11.58
N SER A 64 45.20 21.93 11.39
CA SER A 64 46.19 22.23 12.42
C SER A 64 45.48 22.69 13.70
N GLU A 65 46.15 22.57 14.85
CA GLU A 65 45.60 23.00 16.13
C GLU A 65 45.15 24.47 16.13
N ALA A 66 45.86 25.33 15.38
CA ALA A 66 45.49 26.74 15.23
C ALA A 66 44.23 26.95 14.38
N GLU A 67 44.09 26.23 13.26
CA GLU A 67 42.91 26.29 12.39
C GLU A 67 41.65 25.72 13.06
N SER A 68 41.82 24.61 13.79
CA SER A 68 40.78 23.96 14.59
C SER A 68 40.14 24.96 15.57
N GLU A 69 40.97 25.62 16.37
CA GLU A 69 40.52 26.52 17.41
C GLU A 69 39.86 27.79 16.88
N ARG A 70 40.36 28.32 15.76
CA ARG A 70 39.72 29.44 15.06
C ARG A 70 38.32 29.06 14.57
N LYS A 71 38.18 27.86 14.00
CA LYS A 71 36.90 27.35 13.50
C LYS A 71 35.87 27.18 14.62
N VAL A 72 36.30 26.71 15.79
CA VAL A 72 35.42 26.61 16.97
C VAL A 72 34.81 27.98 17.31
N LEU A 73 35.63 29.04 17.36
CA LEU A 73 35.16 30.38 17.69
C LEU A 73 34.20 30.96 16.62
N SER A 74 34.46 30.71 15.34
CA SER A 74 33.54 31.14 14.26
C SER A 74 32.22 30.38 14.29
N VAL A 75 32.23 29.07 14.56
CA VAL A 75 30.99 28.28 14.65
C VAL A 75 30.15 28.73 15.84
N CYS A 76 30.75 29.01 17.00
CA CYS A 76 30.01 29.52 18.16
C CYS A 76 29.30 30.84 17.85
N THR A 77 29.97 31.78 17.17
CA THR A 77 29.36 33.09 16.82
C THR A 77 28.22 32.93 15.82
N SER A 78 28.40 32.15 14.76
CA SER A 78 27.33 31.85 13.79
C SER A 78 26.12 31.15 14.43
N CYS A 79 26.34 30.19 15.33
CA CYS A 79 25.26 29.51 16.05
C CYS A 79 24.49 30.46 16.97
N ILE A 80 25.19 31.40 17.62
CA ILE A 80 24.55 32.43 18.46
C ILE A 80 23.65 33.32 17.60
N ASP A 81 24.13 33.77 16.44
CA ASP A 81 23.36 34.65 15.57
C ASP A 81 22.12 33.95 15.00
N SER A 82 22.24 32.69 14.59
CA SER A 82 21.09 31.86 14.18
C SER A 82 20.12 31.50 15.32
N SER A 83 20.50 31.74 16.57
CA SER A 83 19.66 31.51 17.76
C SER A 83 19.00 32.77 18.30
N ARG A 84 19.29 33.95 17.75
CA ARG A 84 18.62 35.17 18.22
C ARG A 84 17.12 35.04 17.94
N PRO A 85 16.24 35.38 18.90
CA PRO A 85 16.53 36.11 20.15
C PRO A 85 16.87 35.24 21.38
N PHE A 86 16.86 33.91 21.33
CA PHE A 86 16.95 33.04 22.52
C PHE A 86 18.38 32.59 22.88
N PHE A 87 18.73 32.74 24.16
CA PHE A 87 20.04 32.34 24.70
C PHE A 87 19.90 31.80 26.13
N ILE A 88 20.56 30.67 26.42
CA ILE A 88 20.63 30.11 27.78
C ILE A 88 22.10 29.96 28.18
N GLY A 89 22.49 30.62 29.28
CA GLY A 89 23.79 30.46 29.92
C GLY A 89 23.73 29.56 31.15
N LEU A 90 24.43 28.43 31.13
CA LEU A 90 24.57 27.51 32.26
C LEU A 90 25.97 27.67 32.89
N ILE A 91 26.03 28.04 34.17
CA ILE A 91 27.30 28.39 34.84
C ILE A 91 27.48 27.58 36.13
N GLY A 92 28.58 26.82 36.21
CA GLY A 92 28.92 25.94 37.32
C GLY A 92 30.19 26.35 38.05
N ARG A 93 31.16 25.43 38.15
CA ARG A 93 32.45 25.65 38.84
C ARG A 93 33.65 25.53 37.90
N ARG A 94 33.43 25.45 36.60
CA ARG A 94 34.49 25.55 35.58
C ARG A 94 34.41 26.90 34.88
N TYR A 95 35.58 27.49 34.64
CA TYR A 95 35.66 28.73 33.85
C TYR A 95 35.64 28.46 32.35
N GLY A 96 36.20 27.31 31.93
CA GLY A 96 36.27 26.90 30.54
C GLY A 96 37.65 27.09 29.93
N TRP A 97 37.76 26.77 28.65
CA TRP A 97 39.01 26.87 27.91
C TRP A 97 39.26 28.32 27.45
N ILE A 98 40.49 28.80 27.63
CA ILE A 98 40.94 30.13 27.22
C ILE A 98 41.80 29.99 25.96
N PRO A 99 41.41 30.58 24.82
CA PRO A 99 42.24 30.56 23.62
C PRO A 99 43.53 31.36 23.85
N PRO A 100 44.68 30.90 23.33
CA PRO A 100 45.89 31.72 23.26
C PRO A 100 45.67 33.07 22.59
N VAL A 101 46.42 34.08 23.02
CA VAL A 101 46.24 35.47 22.58
C VAL A 101 46.45 35.63 21.07
N GLU A 102 47.40 34.90 20.49
CA GLU A 102 47.65 34.89 19.05
C GLU A 102 46.41 34.44 18.27
N ARG A 103 45.76 33.37 18.74
CA ARG A 103 44.57 32.79 18.11
C ARG A 103 43.35 33.69 18.27
N TRP A 104 43.21 34.33 19.44
CA TRP A 104 42.19 35.36 19.65
C TRP A 104 42.35 36.53 18.67
N ASN A 105 43.59 37.03 18.46
CA ASN A 105 43.84 38.11 17.50
C ASN A 105 43.47 37.71 16.06
N GLU A 106 43.78 36.48 15.66
CA GLU A 106 43.42 35.96 14.33
C GLU A 106 41.91 35.83 14.15
N PHE A 107 41.20 35.31 15.16
CA PHE A 107 39.74 35.27 15.17
C PHE A 107 39.13 36.68 15.05
N MET A 108 39.60 37.63 15.88
CA MET A 108 39.14 39.02 15.83
C MET A 108 39.39 39.65 14.45
N ALA A 109 40.49 39.32 13.78
CA ALA A 109 40.77 39.81 12.43
C ALA A 109 39.80 39.28 11.36
N GLY A 110 39.10 38.16 11.60
CA GLY A 110 38.09 37.62 10.69
C GLY A 110 36.69 38.23 10.84
N LEU A 111 36.42 38.90 11.96
CA LEU A 111 35.11 39.46 12.29
C LEU A 111 34.85 40.82 11.60
N SER A 112 33.57 41.17 11.44
CA SER A 112 33.11 42.51 11.06
C SER A 112 33.47 43.56 12.13
N ASP A 113 33.44 44.84 11.76
CA ASP A 113 33.79 45.93 12.69
C ASP A 113 32.86 45.99 13.91
N GLU A 114 31.59 45.62 13.75
CA GLU A 114 30.58 45.57 14.81
C GLU A 114 30.86 44.42 15.79
N GLU A 115 31.09 43.22 15.28
CA GLU A 115 31.44 42.04 16.09
C GLU A 115 32.77 42.24 16.84
N ARG A 116 33.77 42.83 16.19
CA ARG A 116 35.05 43.20 16.84
C ARG A 116 34.84 44.16 17.99
N GLN A 117 33.93 45.11 17.86
CA GLN A 117 33.64 46.06 18.92
C GLN A 117 32.97 45.37 20.12
N ILE A 118 32.06 44.43 19.88
CA ILE A 118 31.40 43.64 20.94
C ILE A 118 32.43 42.80 21.71
N LEU A 119 33.39 42.19 21.00
CA LEU A 119 34.35 41.25 21.58
C LEU A 119 35.70 41.88 21.98
N ALA A 120 35.89 43.18 21.81
CA ALA A 120 37.17 43.87 22.03
C ALA A 120 37.81 43.60 23.41
N ASP A 121 37.00 43.50 24.46
CA ASP A 121 37.44 43.32 25.84
C ASP A 121 37.52 41.84 26.28
N THR A 122 37.48 40.89 25.35
CA THR A 122 37.47 39.44 25.65
C THR A 122 38.84 38.75 25.57
N ALA A 123 39.92 39.51 25.38
CA ALA A 123 41.27 38.94 25.37
C ALA A 123 41.59 38.26 26.72
N GLY A 124 41.87 36.96 26.68
CA GLY A 124 42.14 36.15 27.88
C GLY A 124 40.89 35.68 28.64
N CYS A 125 39.70 35.89 28.07
CA CYS A 125 38.45 35.27 28.52
C CYS A 125 38.35 33.82 28.03
N SER A 126 37.55 33.00 28.71
CA SER A 126 37.21 31.68 28.19
C SER A 126 36.26 31.79 27.00
N VAL A 127 36.20 30.76 26.16
CA VAL A 127 35.22 30.69 25.05
C VAL A 127 33.80 30.86 25.56
N THR A 128 33.44 30.24 26.69
CA THR A 128 32.11 30.40 27.31
C THR A 128 31.85 31.85 27.75
N GLU A 129 32.83 32.56 28.29
CA GLU A 129 32.65 33.99 28.56
C GLU A 129 32.52 34.81 27.27
N MET A 130 33.26 34.47 26.21
CA MET A 130 33.13 35.11 24.90
C MET A 130 31.72 34.92 24.32
N GLU A 131 31.18 33.70 24.37
CA GLU A 131 29.79 33.38 23.97
C GLU A 131 28.78 34.23 24.73
N ILE A 132 28.93 34.35 26.06
CA ILE A 132 28.07 35.17 26.91
C ILE A 132 28.17 36.65 26.52
N VAL A 133 29.39 37.16 26.30
CA VAL A 133 29.59 38.55 25.88
C VAL A 133 28.91 38.83 24.55
N TYR A 134 29.07 37.94 23.58
CA TYR A 134 28.51 38.08 22.23
C TYR A 134 26.98 37.94 22.19
N GLY A 135 26.46 36.86 22.79
CA GLY A 135 25.05 36.51 22.72
C GLY A 135 24.18 37.32 23.68
N ALA A 136 24.65 37.54 24.91
CA ALA A 136 23.82 38.11 25.98
C ALA A 136 24.19 39.54 26.37
N LEU A 137 25.47 39.96 26.30
CA LEU A 137 25.93 41.23 26.90
C LEU A 137 26.15 42.38 25.90
N SER A 138 25.84 42.20 24.62
CA SER A 138 25.93 43.26 23.62
C SER A 138 24.81 44.31 23.76
N GLN A 139 25.05 45.57 23.40
CA GLN A 139 24.04 46.64 23.53
C GLN A 139 22.75 46.37 22.72
N GLY A 140 22.83 45.61 21.62
CA GLY A 140 21.66 45.17 20.85
C GLY A 140 20.90 43.99 21.48
N SER A 141 21.58 43.15 22.27
CA SER A 141 20.94 42.04 22.99
C SER A 141 20.04 42.52 24.14
N PHE A 142 20.33 43.63 24.81
CA PHE A 142 19.60 44.00 26.05
C PHE A 142 18.11 44.32 25.88
N ASP A 143 17.70 44.89 24.74
CA ASP A 143 16.33 45.42 24.57
C ASP A 143 15.39 44.44 23.83
N SER A 144 15.91 43.40 23.17
CA SER A 144 15.13 42.51 22.31
C SER A 144 15.52 41.02 22.36
N SER A 145 16.34 40.58 23.32
CA SER A 145 16.74 39.16 23.44
C SER A 145 16.12 38.45 24.65
N HIS A 146 15.73 37.21 24.42
CA HIS A 146 15.19 36.26 25.39
C HIS A 146 16.33 35.46 26.03
N VAL A 147 17.07 36.13 26.91
CA VAL A 147 18.25 35.59 27.60
C VAL A 147 17.87 35.04 28.97
N LEU A 148 18.31 33.83 29.29
CA LEU A 148 18.18 33.21 30.61
C LEU A 148 19.55 32.70 31.11
N PHE A 149 19.81 32.85 32.40
CA PHE A 149 20.99 32.33 33.07
C PHE A 149 20.61 31.43 34.24
N PHE A 150 21.25 30.27 34.32
CA PHE A 150 21.09 29.32 35.43
C PHE A 150 22.46 29.08 36.09
N LEU A 151 22.54 29.34 37.39
CA LEU A 151 23.78 29.25 38.16
C LEU A 151 23.71 28.07 39.14
N ARG A 152 24.51 27.01 38.93
CA ARG A 152 24.55 25.87 39.84
C ARG A 152 25.17 26.28 41.17
N ASP A 153 24.51 25.98 42.27
CA ASP A 153 25.01 26.32 43.60
C ASP A 153 26.18 25.45 44.06
N ASP A 154 26.93 25.95 45.06
CA ASP A 154 28.11 25.28 45.59
C ASP A 154 27.79 23.96 46.30
N SER A 155 26.62 23.84 46.92
CA SER A 155 26.19 22.61 47.61
C SER A 155 25.91 21.46 46.65
N SER A 156 25.65 21.73 45.38
CA SER A 156 25.41 20.70 44.37
C SER A 156 26.63 19.79 44.17
N TYR A 157 27.82 20.24 44.58
CA TYR A 157 29.06 19.48 44.46
C TYR A 157 29.36 18.62 45.69
N ASP A 158 28.48 18.64 46.70
CA ASP A 158 28.60 17.82 47.89
C ASP A 158 28.39 16.34 47.55
N GLY A 159 29.26 15.47 48.07
CA GLY A 159 29.18 14.03 47.82
C GLY A 159 29.82 13.54 46.52
N ILE A 160 30.30 14.43 45.64
CA ILE A 160 31.07 14.05 44.46
C ILE A 160 32.39 13.38 44.89
N PRO A 161 32.70 12.15 44.39
CA PRO A 161 33.98 11.48 44.63
C PRO A 161 35.19 12.33 44.22
N GLU A 162 36.28 12.23 44.99
CA GLU A 162 37.46 13.09 44.81
C GLU A 162 38.11 12.92 43.43
N ASP A 163 38.06 11.70 42.87
CA ASP A 163 38.55 11.37 41.53
C ASP A 163 37.73 12.02 40.40
N LEU A 164 36.47 12.40 40.67
CA LEU A 164 35.58 13.07 39.71
C LEU A 164 35.54 14.59 39.86
N LYS A 165 36.03 15.16 40.98
CA LYS A 165 35.95 16.61 41.22
C LYS A 165 36.60 17.46 40.14
N SER A 166 37.71 17.03 39.56
CA SER A 166 38.41 17.75 38.48
C SER A 166 37.61 17.82 37.17
N THR A 167 36.61 16.95 37.01
CA THR A 167 35.65 17.00 35.90
C THR A 167 34.69 18.17 36.06
N PHE A 168 34.32 18.51 37.29
CA PHE A 168 33.22 19.45 37.62
C PHE A 168 33.68 20.80 38.18
N CYS A 169 34.89 20.88 38.70
CA CYS A 169 35.44 22.07 39.35
C CYS A 169 36.79 22.43 38.75
N ASP A 170 37.02 23.72 38.48
CA ASP A 170 38.35 24.22 38.15
C ASP A 170 39.26 24.17 39.39
N SER A 171 40.54 23.91 39.16
CA SER A 171 41.57 23.88 40.21
C SER A 171 42.50 25.09 40.16
N ASP A 172 42.52 25.85 39.07
CA ASP A 172 43.36 27.05 38.94
C ASP A 172 42.72 28.23 39.71
N PRO A 173 43.40 28.80 40.73
CA PRO A 173 42.90 29.94 41.49
C PRO A 173 42.54 31.16 40.63
N GLU A 174 43.23 31.40 39.52
CA GLU A 174 42.94 32.54 38.66
C GLU A 174 41.66 32.31 37.84
N ASN A 175 41.45 31.09 37.34
CA ASN A 175 40.20 30.72 36.65
C ASN A 175 39.00 30.78 37.60
N ILE A 176 39.16 30.30 38.84
CA ILE A 176 38.11 30.41 39.87
C ILE A 176 37.76 31.90 40.09
N LYS A 177 38.77 32.76 40.19
CA LYS A 177 38.54 34.21 40.38
C LYS A 177 37.85 34.86 39.17
N ARG A 178 38.20 34.48 37.94
CA ARG A 178 37.54 34.95 36.71
C ARG A 178 36.09 34.49 36.63
N LEU A 179 35.83 33.23 36.95
CA LEU A 179 34.47 32.68 37.01
C LEU A 179 33.60 33.42 38.03
N GLU A 180 34.12 33.71 39.22
CA GLU A 180 33.42 34.51 40.23
C GLU A 180 33.14 35.95 39.76
N ALA A 181 34.04 36.53 38.97
CA ALA A 181 33.80 37.85 38.36
C ALA A 181 32.69 37.79 37.31
N LEU A 182 32.68 36.75 36.47
CA LEU A 182 31.64 36.51 35.46
C LEU A 182 30.26 36.29 36.10
N LYS A 183 30.16 35.42 37.13
CA LYS A 183 28.91 35.19 37.88
C LYS A 183 28.35 36.50 38.43
N LYS A 184 29.20 37.33 39.05
CA LYS A 184 28.79 38.65 39.56
C LYS A 184 28.34 39.60 38.45
N LYS A 185 29.00 39.58 37.29
CA LYS A 185 28.62 40.40 36.12
C LYS A 185 27.24 40.02 35.61
N VAL A 186 26.98 38.73 35.41
CA VAL A 186 25.68 38.19 34.96
C VAL A 186 24.58 38.51 35.98
N GLN A 187 24.83 38.25 37.26
CA GLN A 187 23.88 38.56 38.35
C GLN A 187 23.57 40.06 38.44
N ALA A 188 24.56 40.94 38.26
CA ALA A 188 24.34 42.38 38.29
C ALA A 188 23.47 42.88 37.11
N LEU A 189 23.56 42.21 35.95
CA LEU A 189 22.83 42.60 34.75
C LEU A 189 21.42 42.00 34.71
N PHE A 190 21.28 40.72 35.06
CA PHE A 190 20.07 39.91 34.87
C PHE A 190 19.41 39.38 36.15
N GLY A 191 20.02 39.58 37.33
CA GLY A 191 19.49 39.12 38.60
C GLY A 191 18.42 40.04 39.23
N GLU A 192 17.88 39.60 40.37
CA GLU A 192 16.74 40.18 41.09
C GLU A 192 16.68 41.73 41.10
N ARG A 193 15.80 42.30 40.26
CA ARG A 193 15.33 43.70 40.37
C ARG A 193 13.95 43.81 41.04
N GLY A 194 13.44 42.71 41.62
CA GLY A 194 12.18 42.68 42.36
C GLY A 194 10.91 42.72 41.49
N GLY A 195 10.87 41.99 40.37
CA GLY A 195 9.72 41.90 39.46
C GLY A 195 9.63 40.58 38.67
N GLU A 196 8.67 40.47 37.75
CA GLU A 196 8.34 39.27 36.93
C GLU A 196 9.42 38.87 35.89
N ASP A 197 10.46 39.69 35.70
CA ASP A 197 11.50 39.55 34.68
C ASP A 197 12.85 39.07 35.25
N ASP A 198 12.81 38.07 36.14
CA ASP A 198 14.04 37.44 36.65
C ASP A 198 14.62 36.49 35.59
N ARG A 199 15.82 36.83 35.10
CA ARG A 199 16.52 36.13 34.02
C ARG A 199 17.80 35.46 34.50
N CYS A 200 18.09 35.46 35.80
CA CYS A 200 19.30 34.85 36.37
C CYS A 200 18.98 34.13 37.67
N THR A 201 18.83 32.81 37.59
CA THR A 201 18.30 31.99 38.67
C THR A 201 19.35 31.00 39.21
N PRO A 202 19.62 30.98 40.53
CA PRO A 202 20.42 29.92 41.13
C PRO A 202 19.61 28.62 41.25
N TYR A 203 20.26 27.46 41.14
CA TYR A 203 19.61 26.16 41.29
C TYR A 203 20.51 25.11 41.95
N HIS A 204 19.86 24.09 42.50
CA HIS A 204 20.48 22.96 43.17
C HIS A 204 20.33 21.66 42.39
N LEU A 205 21.38 20.85 42.35
CA LEU A 205 21.34 19.46 41.91
C LEU A 205 21.85 18.55 43.02
N ASP A 206 21.20 17.40 43.19
CA ASP A 206 21.70 16.32 44.03
C ASP A 206 22.71 15.47 43.25
N TRP A 207 23.74 14.97 43.94
CA TRP A 207 24.61 13.90 43.42
C TRP A 207 24.17 12.54 43.98
N LYS A 208 23.59 11.68 43.12
CA LYS A 208 23.07 10.35 43.48
C LYS A 208 23.56 9.31 42.47
N ASP A 209 23.97 8.13 42.96
CA ASP A 209 24.38 6.99 42.11
C ASP A 209 25.35 7.34 40.97
N GLY A 210 26.31 8.23 41.25
CA GLY A 210 27.36 8.62 40.30
C GLY A 210 26.92 9.60 39.19
N HIS A 211 25.76 10.23 39.32
CA HIS A 211 25.27 11.25 38.39
C HIS A 211 24.52 12.38 39.12
N PHE A 212 24.28 13.49 38.42
CA PHE A 212 23.43 14.56 38.92
C PHE A 212 21.96 14.22 38.72
N SER A 213 21.11 14.66 39.64
CA SER A 213 19.65 14.64 39.51
C SER A 213 19.02 15.87 40.14
N SER A 214 17.83 16.24 39.65
CA SER A 214 17.04 17.32 40.23
C SER A 214 15.57 17.17 39.86
N ASP A 215 14.71 17.38 40.84
CA ASP A 215 13.26 17.38 40.67
C ASP A 215 12.73 18.79 40.30
N GLU A 216 13.55 19.84 40.48
CA GLU A 216 13.11 21.24 40.33
C GLU A 216 13.68 21.92 39.07
N PHE A 217 14.88 21.53 38.62
CA PHE A 217 15.56 22.20 37.51
C PHE A 217 14.74 22.18 36.21
N GLU A 218 14.20 21.02 35.83
CA GLU A 218 13.36 20.86 34.63
C GLU A 218 12.15 21.82 34.66
N LYS A 219 11.43 21.86 35.78
CA LYS A 219 10.26 22.71 35.97
C LYS A 219 10.63 24.19 35.87
N MET A 220 11.69 24.59 36.57
CA MET A 220 12.17 25.97 36.59
C MET A 220 12.53 26.48 35.19
N VAL A 221 13.33 25.72 34.44
CA VAL A 221 13.73 26.13 33.08
C VAL A 221 12.51 26.18 32.15
N THR A 222 11.61 25.19 32.25
CA THR A 222 10.37 25.14 31.46
C THR A 222 9.50 26.38 31.67
N GLU A 223 9.25 26.76 32.93
CA GLU A 223 8.42 27.92 33.27
C GLU A 223 9.04 29.25 32.84
N GLN A 224 10.37 29.38 32.91
CA GLN A 224 11.05 30.60 32.47
C GLN A 224 11.09 30.72 30.95
N LEU A 225 11.45 29.64 30.25
CA LEU A 225 11.54 29.65 28.80
C LEU A 225 10.14 29.80 28.15
N ALA A 226 9.11 29.14 28.70
CA ALA A 226 7.74 29.31 28.24
C ALA A 226 7.29 30.78 28.28
N ARG A 227 7.62 31.52 29.35
CA ARG A 227 7.30 32.95 29.46
C ARG A 227 8.00 33.80 28.40
N GLN A 228 9.23 33.45 28.04
CA GLN A 228 9.95 34.14 26.97
C GLN A 228 9.31 33.90 25.60
N ILE A 229 8.94 32.65 25.31
CA ILE A 229 8.26 32.28 24.05
C ILE A 229 6.88 32.93 23.97
N GLU A 230 6.12 32.94 25.06
CA GLU A 230 4.83 33.64 25.14
C GLU A 230 4.99 35.13 24.85
N ALA A 231 6.02 35.79 25.40
CA ALA A 231 6.27 37.20 25.15
C ALA A 231 6.66 37.49 23.69
N GLU A 232 7.41 36.60 23.04
CA GLU A 232 7.77 36.72 21.62
C GLU A 232 6.56 36.51 20.71
N THR A 233 5.72 35.52 21.02
CA THR A 233 4.61 35.09 20.17
C THR A 233 3.32 35.89 20.40
N ALA A 234 3.16 36.59 21.54
CA ALA A 234 1.95 37.31 21.91
C ALA A 234 1.61 38.53 21.03
N ARG A 235 2.50 38.95 20.11
CA ARG A 235 2.27 40.13 19.26
C ARG A 235 1.34 39.88 18.07
N GLU A 236 0.94 38.63 17.82
CA GLU A 236 0.31 38.23 16.55
C GLU A 236 -1.01 37.44 16.72
N ASP A 237 -1.54 37.32 17.96
CA ASP A 237 -2.83 36.66 18.24
C ASP A 237 -4.06 37.54 17.92
N GLU A 238 -3.95 38.55 17.04
CA GLU A 238 -5.07 39.36 16.57
C GLU A 238 -5.35 39.09 15.08
N GLU A 239 -6.11 38.04 14.74
CA GLU A 239 -7.12 38.10 13.65
C GLU A 239 -7.98 36.82 13.49
N GLY A 240 -9.30 37.04 13.36
CA GLY A 240 -10.23 36.23 12.55
C GLY A 240 -10.69 34.85 13.02
N THR A 241 -12.01 34.64 13.11
CA THR A 241 -12.60 33.30 12.97
C THR A 241 -12.46 32.86 11.51
N ALA A 242 -11.31 32.28 11.13
CA ALA A 242 -11.13 31.64 9.83
C ALA A 242 -12.18 30.54 9.63
N THR A 243 -12.63 30.34 8.39
CA THR A 243 -13.54 29.24 8.03
C THR A 243 -12.85 27.89 8.22
N TRP A 244 -13.62 26.80 8.38
CA TRP A 244 -13.05 25.47 8.55
C TRP A 244 -12.12 25.09 7.38
N TRP A 245 -12.51 25.45 6.15
CA TRP A 245 -11.80 25.08 4.93
C TRP A 245 -10.49 25.88 4.78
N ALA A 246 -10.47 27.13 5.24
CA ALA A 246 -9.24 27.94 5.26
C ALA A 246 -8.26 27.43 6.31
N GLN A 247 -8.76 27.06 7.50
CA GLN A 247 -7.94 26.41 8.54
C GLN A 247 -7.35 25.08 8.05
N GLU A 248 -8.15 24.29 7.33
CA GLU A 248 -7.74 23.01 6.79
C GLU A 248 -6.70 23.14 5.68
N LYS A 249 -6.89 24.08 4.74
CA LYS A 249 -5.89 24.44 3.72
C LYS A 249 -4.56 24.79 4.36
N GLU A 250 -4.61 25.68 5.34
CA GLU A 250 -3.42 26.17 6.04
C GLU A 250 -2.70 25.07 6.84
N LEU A 251 -3.45 24.09 7.38
CA LEU A 251 -2.88 22.91 8.03
C LEU A 251 -2.08 22.05 7.04
N GLU A 252 -2.62 21.79 5.86
CA GLU A 252 -1.94 20.99 4.83
C GLU A 252 -0.73 21.71 4.24
N GLU A 253 -0.88 22.98 3.86
CA GLU A 253 0.23 23.80 3.34
C GLU A 253 1.36 23.90 4.36
N SER A 254 1.04 24.19 5.63
CA SER A 254 2.06 24.26 6.68
C SER A 254 2.70 22.90 6.96
N THR A 255 2.00 21.80 6.72
CA THR A 255 2.53 20.44 6.87
C THR A 255 3.44 20.03 5.73
N LEU A 256 3.14 20.44 4.50
CA LEU A 256 3.96 20.17 3.33
C LEU A 256 5.20 21.08 3.32
N LEU A 257 5.01 22.40 3.48
CA LEU A 257 6.08 23.39 3.37
C LEU A 257 7.12 23.32 4.51
N ARG A 258 6.81 22.66 5.63
CA ARG A 258 7.80 22.39 6.70
C ARG A 258 8.95 21.48 6.24
N LEU A 259 8.82 20.82 5.09
CA LEU A 259 9.82 19.92 4.52
C LEU A 259 10.93 20.67 3.75
N LEU A 260 10.71 21.93 3.40
CA LEU A 260 11.64 22.74 2.60
C LEU A 260 12.94 23.16 3.33
N PRO A 261 12.92 23.50 4.64
CA PRO A 261 14.16 23.90 5.30
C PRO A 261 15.20 22.78 5.28
N GLY A 262 16.29 22.99 4.53
CA GLY A 262 17.38 22.03 4.38
C GLY A 262 17.12 20.91 3.36
N SER A 263 16.06 21.01 2.55
CA SER A 263 15.89 20.11 1.39
C SER A 263 16.83 20.48 0.25
N ILE A 264 17.05 19.53 -0.66
CA ILE A 264 17.70 19.75 -1.95
C ILE A 264 16.69 19.47 -3.06
N GLU A 265 16.86 20.11 -4.21
CA GLU A 265 16.09 19.76 -5.40
C GLU A 265 16.30 18.27 -5.70
N LEU A 266 15.18 17.56 -5.89
CA LEU A 266 15.19 16.13 -6.19
C LEU A 266 14.88 15.95 -7.65
N ASP A 267 15.75 15.24 -8.34
CA ASP A 267 15.51 14.89 -9.72
C ASP A 267 14.57 13.70 -9.84
N VAL A 268 13.97 13.64 -11.01
CA VAL A 268 12.88 12.73 -11.32
C VAL A 268 13.25 11.99 -12.59
N TYR A 269 13.55 10.70 -12.48
CA TYR A 269 14.01 9.88 -13.61
C TYR A 269 12.99 8.82 -13.99
N ASP A 270 12.91 8.49 -15.28
CA ASP A 270 12.11 7.36 -15.76
C ASP A 270 12.84 6.03 -15.47
N ASP A 271 12.12 5.05 -14.92
CA ASP A 271 12.69 3.74 -14.59
C ASP A 271 12.83 2.81 -15.80
N ASP A 272 12.18 3.13 -16.91
CA ASP A 272 12.26 2.33 -18.15
C ASP A 272 13.64 2.40 -18.84
N GLU A 273 14.61 3.16 -18.30
CA GLU A 273 16.00 3.26 -18.78
C GLU A 273 17.01 2.32 -18.06
N GLU A 274 16.59 1.25 -17.37
CA GLU A 274 17.54 0.23 -16.90
C GLU A 274 18.05 -0.68 -18.06
N ASP A 275 19.24 -0.33 -18.56
CA ASP A 275 20.25 -1.21 -19.18
C ASP A 275 19.86 -1.95 -20.50
N GLU A 276 19.72 -1.23 -21.62
CA GLU A 276 20.27 -1.75 -22.88
C GLU A 276 21.72 -1.28 -23.00
N ASP A 277 22.64 -2.24 -23.13
CA ASP A 277 24.08 -2.07 -23.15
C ASP A 277 24.58 -0.81 -23.91
N ASP A 278 25.58 -0.13 -23.32
CA ASP A 278 26.51 0.83 -23.93
C ASP A 278 27.19 0.29 -25.22
N GLU A 279 26.46 0.05 -26.32
CA GLU A 279 27.04 -0.11 -27.66
C GLU A 279 26.17 0.60 -28.72
N ASP A 280 26.64 1.79 -29.11
CA ASP A 280 26.33 2.54 -30.34
C ASP A 280 24.84 2.82 -30.63
N TYR A 281 24.37 4.00 -30.22
CA TYR A 281 23.32 4.70 -30.97
C TYR A 281 23.80 6.09 -31.40
N ASP A 282 23.77 6.28 -32.71
CA ASP A 282 24.09 7.50 -33.44
C ASP A 282 23.24 8.67 -32.93
N GLU A 283 23.88 9.84 -32.83
CA GLU A 283 23.22 11.15 -32.79
C GLU A 283 22.30 11.28 -34.01
N ASP A 284 20.99 11.13 -33.86
CA ASP A 284 19.95 11.72 -34.73
C ASP A 284 18.54 11.36 -34.21
N GLU A 285 17.92 12.25 -33.43
CA GLU A 285 16.65 12.93 -33.77
C GLU A 285 16.15 13.69 -32.52
N ASP A 286 16.04 15.02 -32.65
CA ASP A 286 15.32 15.89 -31.73
C ASP A 286 13.84 15.43 -31.69
N GLU A 287 13.47 14.60 -30.71
CA GLU A 287 12.06 14.47 -30.30
C GLU A 287 11.77 15.63 -29.35
N GLU A 288 10.96 16.58 -29.79
CA GLU A 288 10.37 17.61 -28.93
C GLU A 288 9.62 16.89 -27.80
N GLU A 289 10.06 17.07 -26.55
CA GLU A 289 9.33 16.65 -25.35
C GLU A 289 7.91 17.21 -25.42
N ASP A 290 6.93 16.32 -25.56
CA ASP A 290 5.51 16.68 -25.53
C ASP A 290 5.15 16.96 -24.05
N ASP A 291 5.19 18.24 -23.69
CA ASP A 291 4.90 18.88 -22.39
C ASP A 291 3.42 18.74 -21.95
N SER A 292 2.78 17.61 -22.25
CA SER A 292 1.36 17.36 -21.91
C SER A 292 1.23 16.61 -20.58
N SER A 293 0.88 17.40 -19.57
CA SER A 293 0.39 17.10 -18.22
C SER A 293 -0.41 15.80 -18.05
N ASP A 294 0.07 14.93 -17.13
CA ASP A 294 -0.69 14.07 -16.19
C ASP A 294 0.27 13.03 -15.56
N VAL A 295 0.74 13.26 -14.31
CA VAL A 295 1.86 12.48 -13.74
C VAL A 295 1.52 11.94 -12.34
N ALA A 296 1.34 10.63 -12.19
CA ALA A 296 1.48 9.99 -10.88
C ALA A 296 2.95 9.62 -10.64
N VAL A 297 3.52 10.14 -9.57
CA VAL A 297 4.90 9.86 -9.14
C VAL A 297 4.87 8.71 -8.15
N TRP A 298 5.56 7.62 -8.45
CA TRP A 298 5.69 6.50 -7.49
C TRP A 298 7.08 6.47 -6.92
N TYR A 299 7.17 6.28 -5.62
CA TYR A 299 8.44 6.38 -4.92
C TYR A 299 8.67 5.22 -3.98
N VAL A 300 9.95 4.87 -3.85
CA VAL A 300 10.41 4.11 -2.70
C VAL A 300 10.34 5.04 -1.49
N GLN A 301 9.80 4.52 -0.40
CA GLN A 301 9.56 5.27 0.81
C GLN A 301 10.87 5.83 1.40
N GLY A 302 10.87 7.12 1.77
CA GLY A 302 12.02 7.80 2.38
C GLY A 302 12.98 8.47 1.40
N TYR A 303 12.62 8.51 0.10
CA TYR A 303 13.39 9.16 -0.97
C TYR A 303 13.00 10.62 -1.26
N GLY A 304 12.00 11.15 -0.57
CA GLY A 304 11.69 12.59 -0.57
C GLY A 304 10.55 13.04 -1.49
N ALA A 305 9.59 12.17 -1.82
CA ALA A 305 8.43 12.54 -2.64
C ALA A 305 7.62 13.73 -2.11
N SER A 306 7.31 13.73 -0.82
CA SER A 306 6.66 14.89 -0.20
C SER A 306 7.53 16.14 -0.24
N THR A 307 8.86 15.99 -0.19
CA THR A 307 9.81 17.11 -0.31
C THR A 307 9.85 17.68 -1.72
N HIS A 308 9.88 16.82 -2.74
CA HIS A 308 9.80 17.22 -4.14
C HIS A 308 8.46 17.92 -4.44
N MET A 309 7.35 17.34 -3.97
CA MET A 309 6.04 18.00 -4.05
C MET A 309 6.02 19.35 -3.34
N ALA A 310 6.65 19.48 -2.16
CA ALA A 310 6.75 20.75 -1.46
C ALA A 310 7.54 21.80 -2.27
N GLN A 311 8.59 21.39 -2.99
CA GLN A 311 9.40 22.27 -3.83
C GLN A 311 8.62 22.77 -5.04
N ASP A 312 7.98 21.84 -5.77
CA ASP A 312 7.13 22.18 -6.91
C ASP A 312 5.95 23.06 -6.47
N TYR A 313 5.31 22.73 -5.35
CA TYR A 313 4.24 23.53 -4.78
C TYR A 313 4.71 24.95 -4.44
N ALA A 314 5.91 25.12 -3.86
CA ALA A 314 6.44 26.39 -3.38
C ALA A 314 7.01 27.29 -4.48
N GLN A 315 7.31 26.77 -5.66
CA GLN A 315 7.88 27.57 -6.76
C GLN A 315 6.88 28.61 -7.32
N TRP A 316 5.58 28.37 -7.13
CA TRP A 316 4.51 29.23 -7.61
C TRP A 316 4.16 30.32 -6.58
N ASP A 317 4.18 31.59 -7.00
CA ASP A 317 3.80 32.74 -6.18
C ASP A 317 2.27 32.97 -6.19
N GLU A 318 1.70 33.60 -5.15
CA GLU A 318 0.25 33.86 -5.03
C GLU A 318 -0.29 34.80 -6.13
N ASP A 319 0.58 35.58 -6.76
CA ASP A 319 0.26 36.56 -7.81
C ASP A 319 0.30 35.97 -9.25
N THR A 320 0.36 34.63 -9.41
CA THR A 320 0.44 33.96 -10.73
C THR A 320 -0.93 33.54 -11.28
N ASP A 321 -1.00 33.28 -12.60
CA ASP A 321 -2.16 32.66 -13.28
C ASP A 321 -2.28 31.15 -12.95
N VAL A 322 -1.80 30.73 -11.78
CA VAL A 322 -1.74 29.32 -11.34
C VAL A 322 -2.62 29.13 -10.11
N ILE A 323 -3.48 28.11 -10.15
CA ILE A 323 -4.31 27.68 -9.03
C ILE A 323 -3.75 26.35 -8.52
N ARG A 324 -3.39 26.31 -7.24
CA ARG A 324 -2.89 25.10 -6.58
C ARG A 324 -3.95 24.54 -5.65
N LEU A 325 -4.28 23.27 -5.84
CA LEU A 325 -5.17 22.50 -4.97
C LEU A 325 -4.34 21.39 -4.32
N LEU A 326 -4.01 21.55 -3.04
CA LEU A 326 -3.27 20.55 -2.27
C LEU A 326 -4.24 19.63 -1.53
N ALA A 327 -3.91 18.35 -1.36
CA ALA A 327 -4.48 17.43 -0.39
C ALA A 327 -3.38 16.58 0.22
N VAL A 328 -3.29 16.55 1.55
CA VAL A 328 -2.41 15.63 2.29
C VAL A 328 -3.30 14.71 3.12
N PHE A 329 -3.46 13.48 2.64
CA PHE A 329 -4.46 12.57 3.20
C PHE A 329 -4.06 12.04 4.58
N GLY A 330 -5.05 11.90 5.46
CA GLY A 330 -4.86 11.38 6.81
C GLY A 330 -4.33 12.39 7.85
N LEU A 331 -4.14 13.66 7.48
CA LEU A 331 -3.77 14.72 8.43
C LEU A 331 -4.90 15.10 9.39
N SER A 332 -6.16 15.06 8.97
CA SER A 332 -7.31 15.50 9.77
C SER A 332 -8.58 14.68 9.48
N GLU A 333 -9.69 15.04 10.12
CA GLU A 333 -11.01 14.50 9.77
C GLU A 333 -11.44 14.86 8.33
N TYR A 334 -11.09 16.06 7.85
CA TYR A 334 -11.46 16.56 6.53
C TYR A 334 -10.59 15.94 5.41
N SER A 335 -9.37 15.52 5.72
CA SER A 335 -8.49 14.80 4.77
C SER A 335 -8.52 13.27 4.92
N SER A 336 -9.50 12.73 5.66
CA SER A 336 -9.69 11.27 5.82
C SER A 336 -10.61 10.63 4.77
N SER A 337 -11.12 11.41 3.84
CA SER A 337 -11.90 10.94 2.69
C SER A 337 -11.84 11.99 1.58
N MET A 338 -12.19 11.64 0.34
CA MET A 338 -12.13 12.58 -0.79
C MET A 338 -13.21 13.66 -0.70
N ARG A 339 -14.32 13.38 -0.03
CA ARG A 339 -15.50 14.25 -0.02
C ARG A 339 -15.23 15.64 0.61
N PRO A 340 -14.66 15.77 1.81
CA PRO A 340 -14.38 17.08 2.39
C PRO A 340 -13.22 17.80 1.70
N VAL A 341 -12.25 17.05 1.14
CA VAL A 341 -11.20 17.60 0.26
C VAL A 341 -11.82 18.31 -0.94
N LEU A 342 -12.73 17.65 -1.66
CA LEU A 342 -13.45 18.27 -2.78
C LEU A 342 -14.29 19.47 -2.33
N ALA A 343 -14.97 19.38 -1.20
CA ALA A 343 -15.74 20.51 -0.66
C ALA A 343 -14.84 21.73 -0.36
N ARG A 344 -13.61 21.50 0.15
CA ARG A 344 -12.62 22.56 0.34
C ARG A 344 -12.14 23.10 -1.00
N TRP A 345 -11.72 22.26 -1.94
CA TRP A 345 -11.27 22.71 -3.25
C TRP A 345 -12.35 23.50 -4.01
N ILE A 346 -13.63 23.14 -3.85
CA ILE A 346 -14.77 23.93 -4.35
C ILE A 346 -14.79 25.34 -3.75
N HIS A 347 -14.55 25.49 -2.44
CA HIS A 347 -14.43 26.81 -1.81
C HIS A 347 -13.22 27.60 -2.33
N GLU A 348 -12.07 26.93 -2.47
CA GLU A 348 -10.84 27.57 -2.98
C GLU A 348 -10.99 28.07 -4.43
N LEU A 349 -11.58 27.24 -5.30
CA LEU A 349 -11.87 27.61 -6.68
C LEU A 349 -12.90 28.75 -6.75
N ALA A 350 -13.97 28.67 -5.96
CA ALA A 350 -14.99 29.70 -5.93
C ALA A 350 -14.45 31.04 -5.42
N GLU A 351 -13.60 31.04 -4.38
CA GLU A 351 -12.93 32.24 -3.90
C GLU A 351 -12.08 32.87 -5.01
N ARG A 352 -11.30 32.06 -5.73
CA ARG A 352 -10.46 32.54 -6.85
C ARG A 352 -11.28 33.09 -8.00
N LEU A 353 -12.42 32.48 -8.31
CA LEU A 353 -13.37 32.91 -9.34
C LEU A 353 -14.27 34.08 -8.90
N GLY A 354 -14.27 34.45 -7.62
CA GLY A 354 -15.18 35.44 -7.05
C GLY A 354 -16.65 35.00 -7.04
N ARG A 355 -16.88 33.68 -6.93
CA ARG A 355 -18.19 33.02 -6.98
C ARG A 355 -18.76 32.86 -5.57
N GLU A 356 -19.87 33.53 -5.28
CA GLU A 356 -20.49 33.53 -3.93
C GLU A 356 -21.65 32.53 -3.79
N ASP A 357 -22.18 31.99 -4.89
CA ASP A 357 -23.32 31.06 -4.93
C ASP A 357 -22.89 29.59 -4.78
N LEU A 358 -22.28 29.26 -3.65
CA LEU A 358 -22.01 27.87 -3.28
C LEU A 358 -23.15 27.25 -2.46
N PRO A 359 -23.35 25.91 -2.55
CA PRO A 359 -24.19 25.20 -1.59
C PRO A 359 -23.68 25.34 -0.16
N GLU A 360 -24.55 25.17 0.84
CA GLU A 360 -24.14 25.20 2.25
C GLU A 360 -23.15 24.07 2.58
N ASP A 361 -22.20 24.31 3.49
CA ASP A 361 -21.18 23.32 3.92
C ASP A 361 -21.79 21.99 4.36
N ASP A 362 -22.83 22.08 5.18
CA ASP A 362 -23.63 20.95 5.66
C ASP A 362 -24.16 20.06 4.51
N LEU A 363 -24.43 20.67 3.36
CA LEU A 363 -24.89 19.97 2.16
C LEU A 363 -23.72 19.25 1.50
N MET A 364 -22.63 19.96 1.22
CA MET A 364 -21.45 19.42 0.53
C MET A 364 -20.77 18.31 1.36
N LEU A 365 -20.59 18.52 2.65
CA LEU A 365 -19.90 17.60 3.55
C LEU A 365 -20.62 16.27 3.77
N GLY A 366 -21.94 16.18 3.59
CA GLY A 366 -22.62 14.89 3.84
C GLY A 366 -24.03 14.67 3.29
N LYS A 367 -24.75 15.67 2.80
CA LYS A 367 -26.15 15.51 2.34
C LYS A 367 -26.30 15.49 0.80
N MET A 368 -25.32 16.01 0.07
CA MET A 368 -25.31 16.05 -1.39
C MET A 368 -24.98 14.67 -1.97
N PRO A 369 -25.65 14.19 -3.04
CA PRO A 369 -25.19 12.98 -3.75
C PRO A 369 -23.76 13.17 -4.27
N GLU A 370 -22.89 12.16 -4.15
CA GLU A 370 -21.49 12.24 -4.61
C GLU A 370 -21.35 12.65 -6.09
N PRO A 371 -22.14 12.12 -7.04
CA PRO A 371 -22.07 12.55 -8.44
C PRO A 371 -22.36 14.04 -8.64
N ASP A 372 -23.25 14.62 -7.82
CA ASP A 372 -23.57 16.04 -7.93
C ASP A 372 -22.40 16.89 -7.40
N LEU A 373 -21.69 16.42 -6.37
CA LEU A 373 -20.52 17.11 -5.81
C LEU A 373 -19.35 17.09 -6.81
N PHE A 374 -19.09 15.94 -7.45
CA PHE A 374 -18.09 15.84 -8.51
C PHE A 374 -18.40 16.79 -9.67
N LYS A 375 -19.67 16.81 -10.10
CA LYS A 375 -20.10 17.73 -11.16
C LYS A 375 -19.89 19.19 -10.80
N LEU A 376 -20.17 19.59 -9.55
CA LEU A 376 -19.93 20.97 -9.11
C LEU A 376 -18.44 21.32 -9.11
N PHE A 377 -17.59 20.39 -8.67
CA PHE A 377 -16.14 20.55 -8.74
C PHE A 377 -15.66 20.68 -10.18
N GLU A 378 -16.10 19.79 -11.07
CA GLU A 378 -15.78 19.83 -12.51
C GLU A 378 -16.20 21.15 -13.15
N GLU A 379 -17.42 21.64 -12.90
CA GLU A 379 -17.90 22.92 -13.42
C GLU A 379 -17.01 24.10 -13.00
N LEU A 380 -16.51 24.09 -11.75
CA LEU A 380 -15.61 25.12 -11.23
C LEU A 380 -14.19 25.00 -11.78
N VAL A 381 -13.69 23.77 -11.95
CA VAL A 381 -12.38 23.51 -12.57
C VAL A 381 -12.40 23.97 -14.02
N GLU A 382 -13.46 23.66 -14.78
CA GLU A 382 -13.61 24.10 -16.17
C GLU A 382 -13.65 25.62 -16.29
N GLU A 383 -14.36 26.31 -15.39
CA GLU A 383 -14.43 27.78 -15.37
C GLU A 383 -13.08 28.39 -14.97
N ALA A 384 -12.39 27.82 -13.98
CA ALA A 384 -11.08 28.28 -13.53
C ALA A 384 -9.99 28.09 -14.58
N ALA A 385 -10.05 26.98 -15.33
CA ALA A 385 -9.08 26.65 -16.38
C ALA A 385 -9.16 27.57 -17.61
N GLU A 386 -10.21 28.39 -17.77
CA GLU A 386 -10.32 29.32 -18.90
C GLU A 386 -9.20 30.39 -18.91
N ASP A 387 -8.79 30.84 -17.71
CA ASP A 387 -7.82 31.92 -17.52
C ASP A 387 -6.63 31.52 -16.62
N ASN A 388 -6.59 30.29 -16.10
CA ASN A 388 -5.56 29.83 -15.15
C ASN A 388 -5.07 28.42 -15.47
N TYR A 389 -3.81 28.13 -15.13
CA TYR A 389 -3.29 26.77 -15.02
C TYR A 389 -3.67 26.18 -13.67
N ILE A 390 -4.18 24.96 -13.65
CA ILE A 390 -4.58 24.29 -12.40
C ILE A 390 -3.59 23.17 -12.10
N TYR A 391 -3.05 23.16 -10.88
CA TYR A 391 -2.19 22.10 -10.36
C TYR A 391 -2.86 21.45 -9.15
N ILE A 392 -3.05 20.15 -9.21
CA ILE A 392 -3.63 19.34 -8.14
C ILE A 392 -2.53 18.45 -7.56
N TYR A 393 -2.27 18.60 -6.26
CA TYR A 393 -1.26 17.85 -5.52
C TYR A 393 -1.95 16.93 -4.52
N MET A 394 -1.62 15.65 -4.55
CA MET A 394 -2.16 14.64 -3.64
C MET A 394 -1.04 13.83 -3.00
N ASP A 395 -0.85 14.00 -1.70
CA ASP A 395 0.19 13.32 -0.90
C ASP A 395 -0.45 12.31 0.09
N ASP A 396 0.31 11.26 0.44
CA ASP A 396 -0.09 10.19 1.37
C ASP A 396 -1.46 9.54 1.05
N VAL A 397 -1.78 9.36 -0.24
CA VAL A 397 -3.09 8.83 -0.72
C VAL A 397 -3.42 7.45 -0.16
N GLU A 398 -2.41 6.67 0.23
CA GLU A 398 -2.54 5.35 0.85
C GLU A 398 -3.28 5.42 2.19
N ALA A 399 -3.32 6.58 2.86
CA ALA A 399 -4.15 6.79 4.03
C ALA A 399 -5.64 6.50 3.76
N LEU A 400 -6.10 6.65 2.51
CA LEU A 400 -7.46 6.30 2.08
C LEU A 400 -7.72 4.80 2.07
N GLU A 401 -6.72 3.92 1.93
CA GLU A 401 -6.91 2.46 1.99
C GLU A 401 -7.63 2.03 3.27
N THR A 402 -7.35 2.74 4.35
CA THR A 402 -7.83 2.44 5.71
C THR A 402 -9.05 3.28 6.08
N THR A 403 -9.09 4.54 5.64
CA THR A 403 -10.10 5.52 6.06
C THR A 403 -11.30 5.59 5.12
N SER A 404 -11.09 5.49 3.80
CA SER A 404 -12.15 5.49 2.80
C SER A 404 -11.72 4.79 1.50
N PRO A 405 -11.56 3.46 1.49
CA PRO A 405 -11.00 2.75 0.34
C PRO A 405 -11.86 2.80 -0.93
N LYS A 406 -13.10 3.27 -0.84
CA LYS A 406 -13.96 3.56 -2.01
C LYS A 406 -13.49 4.81 -2.78
N ASP A 407 -12.80 5.72 -2.11
CA ASP A 407 -12.39 7.02 -2.67
C ASP A 407 -11.12 6.90 -3.51
N LEU A 408 -10.40 5.76 -3.46
CA LEU A 408 -9.25 5.46 -4.32
C LEU A 408 -9.60 5.41 -5.81
N TYR A 409 -10.88 5.19 -6.14
CA TYR A 409 -11.33 5.17 -7.52
C TYR A 409 -11.54 6.58 -8.10
N MET A 410 -11.48 7.67 -7.32
CA MET A 410 -11.48 9.09 -7.76
C MET A 410 -12.17 9.43 -9.11
N PRO A 411 -13.48 9.16 -9.30
CA PRO A 411 -14.13 9.21 -10.63
C PRO A 411 -14.01 10.55 -11.38
N TRP A 412 -13.83 11.65 -10.65
CA TRP A 412 -13.66 12.99 -11.21
C TRP A 412 -12.39 13.12 -12.07
N LEU A 413 -11.38 12.26 -11.87
CA LEU A 413 -10.18 12.20 -12.71
C LEU A 413 -10.50 11.80 -14.17
N ASP A 414 -11.60 11.11 -14.45
CA ASP A 414 -12.02 10.78 -15.83
C ASP A 414 -12.44 12.02 -16.65
N HIS A 415 -12.58 13.17 -16.00
CA HIS A 415 -13.15 14.39 -16.56
C HIS A 415 -12.22 15.61 -16.48
N VAL A 416 -11.03 15.41 -15.93
CA VAL A 416 -9.95 16.41 -15.92
C VAL A 416 -9.38 16.55 -17.35
N LYS A 417 -9.27 17.78 -17.87
CA LYS A 417 -8.82 18.10 -19.25
C LYS A 417 -7.31 18.33 -19.29
N ASP A 418 -6.75 18.36 -20.52
CA ASP A 418 -5.33 18.68 -20.85
C ASP A 418 -4.75 19.97 -20.19
N ASP A 419 -5.58 20.87 -19.62
CA ASP A 419 -5.14 22.13 -18.98
C ASP A 419 -4.97 22.02 -17.44
N VAL A 420 -5.17 20.82 -16.88
CA VAL A 420 -5.02 20.56 -15.44
C VAL A 420 -3.88 19.58 -15.23
N ASN A 421 -2.92 19.97 -14.40
CA ASN A 421 -1.79 19.13 -14.01
C ASN A 421 -2.12 18.41 -12.70
N VAL A 422 -2.10 17.08 -12.72
CA VAL A 422 -2.28 16.27 -11.50
C VAL A 422 -0.96 15.62 -11.13
N MET A 423 -0.53 15.84 -9.88
CA MET A 423 0.60 15.18 -9.25
C MET A 423 0.12 14.33 -8.08
N ILE A 424 0.27 13.01 -8.19
CA ILE A 424 -0.09 12.07 -7.12
C ILE A 424 1.16 11.35 -6.64
N ASN A 425 1.49 11.53 -5.36
CA ASN A 425 2.52 10.75 -4.69
C ASN A 425 1.91 9.39 -4.28
N LEU A 426 2.47 8.30 -4.83
CA LEU A 426 2.08 6.93 -4.48
C LEU A 426 3.26 6.11 -3.96
N GLN A 427 3.10 5.48 -2.80
CA GLN A 427 4.07 4.56 -2.24
C GLN A 427 4.18 3.30 -3.12
N ASP A 428 5.42 2.85 -3.35
CA ASP A 428 5.69 1.62 -4.09
C ASP A 428 5.02 0.38 -3.44
N GLU A 429 4.53 -0.53 -4.29
CA GLU A 429 3.81 -1.75 -3.90
C GLU A 429 2.59 -1.54 -2.94
N SER A 430 1.96 -0.35 -2.93
CA SER A 430 0.72 -0.09 -2.19
C SER A 430 -0.55 -0.58 -2.92
N GLU A 431 -1.64 -0.85 -2.20
CA GLU A 431 -2.94 -1.22 -2.81
C GLU A 431 -3.57 -0.01 -3.51
N ALA A 432 -3.34 1.20 -2.97
CA ALA A 432 -3.70 2.47 -3.58
C ALA A 432 -3.07 2.62 -4.97
N ARG A 433 -1.76 2.36 -5.09
CA ARG A 433 -1.05 2.35 -6.37
C ARG A 433 -1.70 1.39 -7.36
N GLU A 434 -1.87 0.12 -6.99
CA GLU A 434 -2.44 -0.88 -7.90
C GLU A 434 -3.82 -0.45 -8.44
N LYS A 435 -4.71 0.03 -7.56
CA LYS A 435 -6.07 0.44 -7.94
C LYS A 435 -6.12 1.71 -8.76
N ILE A 436 -5.35 2.73 -8.38
CA ILE A 436 -5.33 4.02 -9.09
C ILE A 436 -4.79 3.81 -10.49
N LEU A 437 -3.74 3.01 -10.67
CA LEU A 437 -3.18 2.74 -11.99
C LEU A 437 -4.03 1.80 -12.84
N GLU A 438 -4.73 0.84 -12.22
CA GLU A 438 -5.71 0.02 -12.92
C GLU A 438 -6.87 0.90 -13.45
N ALA A 439 -7.32 1.87 -12.65
CA ALA A 439 -8.38 2.79 -13.03
C ALA A 439 -7.92 3.87 -14.02
N TYR A 440 -6.69 4.38 -13.85
CA TYR A 440 -6.13 5.53 -14.55
C TYR A 440 -4.74 5.22 -15.14
N PRO A 441 -4.64 4.37 -16.17
CA PRO A 441 -3.35 3.98 -16.74
C PRO A 441 -2.55 5.13 -17.36
N TYR A 442 -3.20 6.26 -17.69
CA TYR A 442 -2.53 7.42 -18.26
C TYR A 442 -1.65 8.17 -17.24
N LEU A 443 -1.96 8.06 -15.95
CA LEU A 443 -1.15 8.64 -14.86
C LEU A 443 0.16 7.87 -14.65
N ALA A 444 0.40 6.77 -15.36
CA ALA A 444 1.34 5.72 -14.95
C ALA A 444 2.83 5.98 -15.24
N LYS A 445 3.27 7.23 -15.42
CA LYS A 445 4.69 7.53 -15.67
C LYS A 445 5.51 7.18 -14.43
N LYS A 446 6.35 6.15 -14.51
CA LYS A 446 7.16 5.69 -13.37
C LYS A 446 8.33 6.65 -13.17
N LEU A 447 8.11 7.64 -12.32
CA LEU A 447 9.10 8.62 -11.96
C LEU A 447 9.76 8.25 -10.62
N MET A 448 10.97 7.69 -10.69
CA MET A 448 11.76 7.36 -9.52
C MET A 448 12.41 8.62 -8.96
N LEU A 449 12.05 8.96 -7.73
CA LEU A 449 12.70 10.04 -6.99
C LEU A 449 14.03 9.57 -6.44
N GLY A 450 15.08 10.20 -6.93
CA GLY A 450 16.43 10.06 -6.42
C GLY A 450 17.06 11.44 -6.33
N VAL A 451 17.90 11.63 -5.31
CA VAL A 451 19.03 12.53 -5.51
C VAL A 451 19.76 11.96 -6.72
N GLU A 452 20.05 12.74 -7.78
CA GLU A 452 20.94 12.28 -8.85
C GLU A 452 22.10 11.54 -8.20
N ALA A 453 22.46 10.36 -8.71
CA ALA A 453 23.53 9.55 -8.13
C ALA A 453 24.91 10.18 -8.43
N ASP A 454 25.00 11.49 -8.28
CA ASP A 454 26.15 12.33 -8.49
C ASP A 454 26.68 12.82 -7.12
N GLU A 455 27.93 13.25 -7.14
CA GLU A 455 28.65 13.62 -5.92
C GLU A 455 28.20 14.98 -5.38
N GLU A 456 27.74 15.89 -6.24
CA GLU A 456 27.36 17.27 -5.91
C GLU A 456 26.07 17.31 -5.10
N SER A 457 25.02 16.65 -5.57
CA SER A 457 23.73 16.62 -4.86
C SER A 457 23.82 15.92 -3.50
N ALA A 458 24.65 14.87 -3.40
CA ALA A 458 24.92 14.21 -2.12
C ALA A 458 25.68 15.12 -1.14
N ILE A 459 26.62 15.94 -1.63
CA ILE A 459 27.33 16.93 -0.81
C ILE A 459 26.34 17.99 -0.33
N GLU A 460 25.51 18.53 -1.22
CA GLU A 460 24.54 19.57 -0.89
C GLU A 460 23.55 19.08 0.18
N LEU A 461 23.00 17.87 0.05
CA LEU A 461 22.11 17.27 1.04
C LEU A 461 22.77 17.19 2.42
N ILE A 462 24.02 16.75 2.46
CA ILE A 462 24.78 16.65 3.71
C ILE A 462 24.97 18.03 4.31
N GLU A 463 25.44 19.00 3.53
CA GLU A 463 25.70 20.36 3.98
C GLU A 463 24.44 21.07 4.49
N ASN A 464 23.31 20.87 3.81
CA ASN A 464 22.01 21.42 4.22
C ASN A 464 21.55 20.84 5.57
N TYR A 465 21.74 19.54 5.80
CA TYR A 465 21.47 18.97 7.12
C TYR A 465 22.50 19.39 8.18
N GLU A 466 23.78 19.56 7.84
CA GLU A 466 24.76 20.10 8.79
C GLU A 466 24.38 21.50 9.29
N GLN A 467 23.87 22.34 8.38
CA GLN A 467 23.37 23.67 8.72
C GLN A 467 22.08 23.58 9.56
N THR A 468 21.12 22.74 9.16
CA THR A 468 19.83 22.59 9.84
C THR A 468 19.97 22.03 11.26
N PHE A 469 20.89 21.09 11.47
CA PHE A 469 21.15 20.48 12.77
C PHE A 469 22.25 21.16 13.58
N PHE A 470 22.90 22.19 13.01
CA PHE A 470 24.07 22.85 13.59
C PHE A 470 25.16 21.85 14.02
N LEU A 471 25.38 20.84 13.18
CA LEU A 471 26.23 19.69 13.47
C LEU A 471 27.11 19.38 12.27
N GLU A 472 28.42 19.33 12.46
CA GLU A 472 29.36 18.96 11.40
C GLU A 472 29.76 17.47 11.51
N LEU A 473 29.55 16.72 10.43
CA LEU A 473 29.88 15.33 10.31
C LEU A 473 31.40 15.11 10.20
N PRO A 474 31.93 14.02 10.79
CA PRO A 474 33.27 13.55 10.50
C PRO A 474 33.50 13.35 8.99
N GLU A 475 34.63 13.82 8.48
CA GLU A 475 35.03 13.72 7.06
C GLU A 475 34.95 12.29 6.51
N LYS A 476 35.22 11.31 7.37
CA LYS A 476 35.15 9.90 7.00
C LYS A 476 33.71 9.42 6.82
N ILE A 477 32.76 9.95 7.59
CA ILE A 477 31.32 9.66 7.41
C ILE A 477 30.83 10.34 6.13
N LYS A 478 31.17 11.62 5.89
CA LYS A 478 30.84 12.33 4.64
C LYS A 478 31.26 11.55 3.41
N LYS A 479 32.54 11.14 3.35
CA LYS A 479 33.07 10.34 2.22
C LYS A 479 32.38 8.99 2.07
N GLN A 480 31.92 8.38 3.16
CA GLN A 480 31.17 7.13 3.10
C GLN A 480 29.74 7.34 2.60
N MET A 481 29.09 8.44 2.98
CA MET A 481 27.78 8.84 2.48
C MET A 481 27.81 9.17 0.99
N ILE A 482 28.74 10.03 0.57
CA ILE A 482 28.94 10.38 -0.84
C ILE A 482 29.21 9.12 -1.67
N LYS A 483 30.13 8.26 -1.21
CA LYS A 483 30.41 6.98 -1.89
C LYS A 483 29.20 6.05 -1.94
N ALA A 484 28.33 6.09 -0.91
CA ALA A 484 27.10 5.32 -0.94
C ALA A 484 26.19 5.85 -2.05
N ALA A 485 25.95 7.16 -2.09
CA ALA A 485 25.11 7.85 -3.08
C ALA A 485 25.53 7.57 -4.54
N THR A 486 26.83 7.61 -4.85
CA THR A 486 27.35 7.44 -6.22
C THR A 486 27.49 5.98 -6.67
N SER A 487 26.91 5.00 -5.96
CA SER A 487 27.08 3.58 -6.29
C SER A 487 25.89 3.05 -7.09
N LYS A 488 26.16 2.34 -8.22
CA LYS A 488 25.19 1.81 -9.21
C LYS A 488 23.96 1.02 -8.66
N LYS A 489 23.88 0.74 -7.36
CA LYS A 489 22.80 -0.07 -6.75
C LYS A 489 22.27 0.49 -5.44
N LYS A 490 22.71 1.67 -4.99
CA LYS A 490 22.32 2.22 -3.68
C LYS A 490 22.32 3.74 -3.71
N THR A 491 21.21 4.34 -4.08
CA THR A 491 20.92 5.74 -3.80
C THR A 491 20.95 5.96 -2.27
N LEU A 492 21.46 7.12 -1.81
CA LEU A 492 21.52 7.46 -0.38
C LEU A 492 20.16 8.04 0.04
N PRO A 493 19.32 7.34 0.83
CA PRO A 493 17.98 7.84 1.12
C PRO A 493 18.06 9.09 2.01
N PRO A 494 17.42 10.23 1.67
CA PRO A 494 17.36 11.42 2.52
C PRO A 494 16.87 11.13 3.94
N LEU A 495 15.88 10.23 4.09
CA LEU A 495 15.39 9.79 5.40
C LEU A 495 16.51 9.14 6.26
N LYS A 496 17.43 8.40 5.63
CA LYS A 496 18.58 7.79 6.34
C LYS A 496 19.54 8.87 6.81
N VAL A 497 19.81 9.87 5.97
CA VAL A 497 20.68 11.00 6.33
C VAL A 497 20.05 11.80 7.47
N HIS A 498 18.78 12.19 7.35
CA HIS A 498 18.06 12.91 8.41
C HIS A 498 18.05 12.13 9.73
N SER A 499 17.74 10.82 9.67
CA SER A 499 17.74 9.94 10.84
C SER A 499 19.10 9.89 11.55
N ILE A 500 20.23 9.91 10.82
CA ILE A 500 21.55 9.92 11.47
C ILE A 500 21.81 11.22 12.23
N PHE A 501 21.40 12.37 11.66
CA PHE A 501 21.52 13.66 12.33
C PHE A 501 20.64 13.71 13.58
N ARG A 502 19.42 13.16 13.53
CA ARG A 502 18.55 13.00 14.70
C ARG A 502 19.21 12.16 15.80
N ILE A 503 19.85 11.05 15.46
CA ILE A 503 20.56 10.20 16.43
C ILE A 503 21.71 10.99 17.07
N PHE A 504 22.52 11.66 16.26
CA PHE A 504 23.66 12.44 16.73
C PHE A 504 23.22 13.60 17.63
N GLU A 505 22.16 14.30 17.23
CA GLU A 505 21.49 15.28 18.08
C GLU A 505 21.01 14.63 19.38
N SER A 506 20.53 13.38 19.38
CA SER A 506 20.00 12.72 20.58
C SER A 506 21.01 12.13 21.57
N LEU A 507 22.32 12.31 21.36
CA LEU A 507 23.32 11.75 22.25
C LEU A 507 23.24 12.31 23.68
N THR A 508 23.28 11.40 24.66
CA THR A 508 23.06 11.66 26.09
C THR A 508 24.37 11.73 26.87
N GLN A 509 24.31 12.14 28.14
CA GLN A 509 25.45 12.16 29.06
C GLN A 509 26.12 10.79 29.18
N GLU A 510 25.37 9.69 29.07
CA GLU A 510 25.90 8.31 29.08
C GLU A 510 26.78 8.06 27.85
N ASP A 511 26.33 8.48 26.68
CA ASP A 511 27.10 8.36 25.44
C ASP A 511 28.37 9.22 25.52
N PHE A 512 28.27 10.46 26.00
CA PHE A 512 29.45 11.32 26.23
C PHE A 512 30.39 10.77 27.32
N ARG A 513 29.88 10.05 28.32
CA ARG A 513 30.70 9.35 29.32
C ARG A 513 31.49 8.21 28.66
N GLU A 514 30.86 7.44 27.79
CA GLU A 514 31.53 6.39 27.01
C GLU A 514 32.61 6.97 26.09
N ILE A 515 32.26 8.02 25.33
CA ILE A 515 33.18 8.75 24.44
C ILE A 515 34.42 9.19 25.21
N ARG A 516 34.25 9.84 26.37
CA ARG A 516 35.37 10.31 27.20
C ARG A 516 36.19 9.19 27.84
N GLY A 517 35.67 7.96 27.88
CA GLY A 517 36.40 6.77 28.32
C GLY A 517 37.34 6.19 27.26
N LYS A 518 37.19 6.57 25.98
CA LYS A 518 38.06 6.11 24.88
C LYS A 518 39.44 6.78 24.93
N LYS A 519 40.48 6.09 24.45
CA LYS A 519 41.86 6.62 24.36
C LYS A 519 42.02 7.47 23.10
N GLY A 520 42.64 8.63 23.21
CA GLY A 520 42.93 9.52 22.09
C GLY A 520 42.65 10.98 22.45
N SER A 521 42.64 11.86 21.44
CA SER A 521 42.08 13.19 21.64
C SER A 521 40.54 13.09 21.80
N GLN A 522 39.92 14.12 22.37
CA GLN A 522 38.46 14.12 22.56
C GLN A 522 37.70 14.08 21.22
N ILE A 523 38.22 14.77 20.20
CA ILE A 523 37.62 14.79 18.85
C ILE A 523 37.73 13.41 18.17
N ASP A 524 38.86 12.71 18.31
CA ASP A 524 39.02 11.36 17.74
C ASP A 524 38.05 10.35 18.38
N ALA A 525 37.83 10.47 19.68
CA ALA A 525 36.90 9.62 20.41
C ALA A 525 35.43 9.86 19.97
N ILE A 526 35.04 11.12 19.75
CA ILE A 526 33.73 11.50 19.22
C ILE A 526 33.58 10.94 17.80
N ASN A 527 34.51 11.26 16.90
CA ASN A 527 34.47 10.80 15.51
C ASN A 527 34.38 9.27 15.42
N GLY A 528 35.18 8.54 16.20
CA GLY A 528 35.12 7.09 16.25
C GLY A 528 33.76 6.56 16.74
N TYR A 529 33.14 7.22 17.71
CA TYR A 529 31.81 6.84 18.21
C TYR A 529 30.71 7.07 17.15
N LEU A 530 30.71 8.24 16.49
CA LEU A 530 29.77 8.56 15.41
C LEU A 530 29.94 7.59 14.21
N GLU A 531 31.18 7.25 13.88
CA GLU A 531 31.49 6.27 12.84
C GLU A 531 30.98 4.86 13.15
N ASP A 532 30.95 4.47 14.43
CA ASP A 532 30.44 3.16 14.84
C ASP A 532 28.91 3.11 14.68
N ILE A 533 28.19 4.18 15.06
CA ILE A 533 26.74 4.30 14.83
C ILE A 533 26.42 4.23 13.33
N TRP A 534 27.12 5.00 12.50
CA TRP A 534 26.89 5.01 11.05
C TRP A 534 27.06 3.63 10.41
N LYS A 535 28.06 2.84 10.85
CA LYS A 535 28.27 1.47 10.33
C LYS A 535 27.17 0.49 10.73
N GLU A 536 26.55 0.70 11.88
CA GLU A 536 25.45 -0.15 12.37
C GLU A 536 24.10 0.24 11.76
N MET A 537 24.00 1.44 11.18
CA MET A 537 22.75 1.96 10.63
C MET A 537 22.32 1.19 9.37
N PRO A 538 21.11 0.60 9.36
CA PRO A 538 20.61 -0.16 8.23
C PRO A 538 20.24 0.72 7.03
N ASP A 539 19.97 0.08 5.89
CA ASP A 539 19.61 0.76 4.63
C ASP A 539 18.08 0.82 4.41
N ALA A 540 17.32 -0.19 4.84
CA ALA A 540 15.88 -0.26 4.63
C ALA A 540 15.09 0.59 5.63
N THR A 541 14.03 1.26 5.19
CA THR A 541 13.26 2.22 6.00
C THR A 541 12.69 1.62 7.29
N TYR A 542 12.12 0.40 7.22
CA TYR A 542 11.62 -0.31 8.40
C TYR A 542 12.73 -0.64 9.41
N ASP A 543 13.91 -1.04 8.91
CA ASP A 543 15.06 -1.32 9.78
C ASP A 543 15.62 -0.04 10.40
N ILE A 544 15.62 1.08 9.66
CA ILE A 544 16.01 2.40 10.20
C ILE A 544 15.07 2.80 11.32
N MET A 545 13.76 2.66 11.11
CA MET A 545 12.74 2.88 12.14
C MET A 545 13.00 2.00 13.37
N THR A 546 13.30 0.71 13.15
CA THR A 546 13.64 -0.22 14.24
C THR A 546 14.88 0.23 15.02
N PHE A 547 15.92 0.66 14.31
CA PHE A 547 17.14 1.19 14.89
C PHE A 547 16.84 2.43 15.73
N MET A 548 16.09 3.39 15.19
CA MET A 548 15.66 4.63 15.86
C MET A 548 14.85 4.35 17.13
N VAL A 549 13.86 3.45 17.06
CA VAL A 549 13.07 3.03 18.23
C VAL A 549 13.97 2.43 19.31
N ASN A 550 14.94 1.59 18.95
CA ASN A 550 15.86 1.01 19.92
C ASN A 550 16.78 2.07 20.56
N GLN A 551 17.24 3.07 19.79
CA GLN A 551 18.04 4.18 20.34
C GLN A 551 17.23 4.99 21.36
N ILE A 552 16.00 5.39 21.03
CA ILE A 552 15.21 6.23 21.95
C ILE A 552 14.75 5.47 23.19
N VAL A 553 14.46 4.16 23.06
CA VAL A 553 14.16 3.29 24.21
C VAL A 553 15.36 3.22 25.15
N LYS A 554 16.58 3.09 24.63
CA LYS A 554 17.81 3.14 25.43
C LYS A 554 17.96 4.51 26.10
N ASN A 555 17.85 5.60 25.34
CA ASN A 555 18.13 6.96 25.80
C ASN A 555 17.15 7.42 26.88
N LEU A 556 15.87 7.12 26.74
CA LEU A 556 14.85 7.45 27.75
C LEU A 556 14.65 6.36 28.80
N SER A 557 15.43 5.26 28.74
CA SER A 557 15.27 4.07 29.60
C SER A 557 13.84 3.54 29.63
N LEU A 558 13.19 3.49 28.47
CA LEU A 558 11.80 3.04 28.36
C LEU A 558 11.72 1.53 28.62
N GLY A 559 10.67 1.12 29.33
CA GLY A 559 10.37 -0.29 29.54
C GLY A 559 9.94 -0.99 28.25
N GLU A 560 10.01 -2.33 28.26
CA GLU A 560 9.69 -3.14 27.08
C GLU A 560 8.22 -3.01 26.66
N LYS A 561 7.28 -2.73 27.59
CA LYS A 561 5.88 -2.52 27.21
C LYS A 561 5.67 -1.20 26.49
N MET A 562 6.36 -0.13 26.93
CA MET A 562 6.33 1.15 26.20
C MET A 562 6.94 0.99 24.80
N ARG A 563 8.06 0.27 24.67
CA ARG A 563 8.64 -0.06 23.36
C ARG A 563 7.64 -0.81 22.48
N GLN A 564 6.92 -1.78 23.04
CA GLN A 564 5.90 -2.53 22.31
C GLN A 564 4.73 -1.63 21.90
N ALA A 565 4.27 -0.73 22.78
CA ALA A 565 3.20 0.22 22.49
C ALA A 565 3.54 1.14 21.31
N ILE A 566 4.79 1.61 21.20
CA ILE A 566 5.27 2.38 20.03
C ILE A 566 5.11 1.57 18.73
N TRP A 567 5.49 0.29 18.75
CA TRP A 567 5.31 -0.59 17.60
C TRP A 567 3.84 -0.91 17.31
N THR A 568 2.98 -0.92 18.33
CA THR A 568 1.54 -1.10 18.15
C THR A 568 0.93 0.04 17.35
N ILE A 569 1.44 1.27 17.46
CA ILE A 569 1.04 2.39 16.61
C ILE A 569 1.33 2.08 15.13
N ALA A 570 2.51 1.54 14.81
CA ALA A 570 2.86 1.17 13.44
C ALA A 570 1.95 0.06 12.89
N ALA A 571 1.61 -0.92 13.74
CA ALA A 571 0.70 -2.00 13.40
C ALA A 571 -0.79 -1.58 13.37
N ALA A 572 -1.11 -0.32 13.66
CA ALA A 572 -2.46 0.24 13.70
C ALA A 572 -2.68 1.23 12.54
N PRO A 573 -3.16 0.78 11.38
CA PRO A 573 -3.30 1.62 10.18
C PRO A 573 -4.19 2.85 10.37
N GLY A 574 -5.26 2.73 11.15
CA GLY A 574 -6.14 3.85 11.51
C GLY A 574 -5.61 4.76 12.62
N GLY A 575 -4.45 4.42 13.21
CA GLY A 575 -3.86 5.08 14.37
C GLY A 575 -4.47 4.67 15.71
N LEU A 576 -3.86 5.13 16.80
CA LEU A 576 -4.26 4.83 18.19
C LEU A 576 -4.36 6.13 19.00
N ARG A 577 -5.39 6.25 19.85
CA ARG A 577 -5.48 7.37 20.80
C ARG A 577 -4.39 7.22 21.85
N GLU A 578 -4.06 8.32 22.52
CA GLU A 578 -3.15 8.29 23.68
C GLU A 578 -3.58 7.24 24.73
N SER A 579 -4.87 7.12 25.01
CA SER A 579 -5.43 6.12 25.93
C SER A 579 -5.23 4.68 25.47
N ASP A 580 -5.23 4.44 24.16
CA ASP A 580 -5.04 3.12 23.58
C ASP A 580 -3.56 2.72 23.67
N VAL A 581 -2.66 3.65 23.34
CA VAL A 581 -1.22 3.43 23.52
C VAL A 581 -0.88 3.20 25.01
N ALA A 582 -1.51 3.96 25.92
CA ALA A 582 -1.37 3.77 27.35
C ALA A 582 -1.81 2.38 27.82
N TYR A 583 -2.86 1.81 27.21
CA TYR A 583 -3.27 0.44 27.49
C TYR A 583 -2.17 -0.57 27.17
N PHE A 584 -1.53 -0.46 25.99
CA PHE A 584 -0.45 -1.36 25.60
C PHE A 584 0.83 -1.14 26.40
N ALA A 585 1.12 0.10 26.80
CA ALA A 585 2.26 0.42 27.65
C ALA A 585 2.06 -0.08 29.10
N GLY A 586 0.82 -0.20 29.58
CA GLY A 586 0.50 -0.73 30.90
C GLY A 586 1.17 0.07 32.02
N GLU A 587 1.87 -0.60 32.94
CA GLU A 587 2.60 0.05 34.03
C GLU A 587 3.80 0.90 33.57
N ASP A 588 4.28 0.74 32.34
CA ASP A 588 5.36 1.55 31.78
C ASP A 588 4.85 2.88 31.20
N TRP A 589 3.53 3.13 31.22
CA TRP A 589 2.95 4.36 30.67
C TRP A 589 3.42 5.60 31.43
N ASP A 590 4.16 6.45 30.72
CA ASP A 590 4.51 7.81 31.12
C ASP A 590 4.25 8.72 29.92
N MET A 591 3.24 9.58 30.04
CA MET A 591 2.83 10.51 28.99
C MET A 591 4.01 11.37 28.52
N ILE A 592 4.80 11.90 29.44
CA ILE A 592 5.89 12.81 29.08
C ILE A 592 6.96 12.06 28.29
N GLN A 593 7.33 10.85 28.73
CA GLN A 593 8.31 10.03 28.01
C GLN A 593 7.80 9.54 26.65
N PHE A 594 6.51 9.22 26.54
CA PHE A 594 5.90 8.87 25.26
C PHE A 594 6.01 10.02 24.25
N TYR A 595 5.62 11.25 24.64
CA TYR A 595 5.72 12.41 23.75
C TYR A 595 7.17 12.75 23.38
N ARG A 596 8.13 12.55 24.30
CA ARG A 596 9.57 12.68 24.00
C ARG A 596 10.01 11.67 22.95
N ALA A 597 9.56 10.42 23.08
CA ALA A 597 9.86 9.38 22.11
C ALA A 597 9.26 9.71 20.73
N MET A 598 7.99 10.13 20.70
CA MET A 598 7.32 10.51 19.45
C MET A 598 7.96 11.73 18.78
N ASN A 599 8.42 12.73 19.55
CA ASN A 599 9.15 13.87 19.00
C ASN A 599 10.46 13.43 18.34
N PHE A 600 11.21 12.51 18.97
CA PHE A 600 12.40 11.92 18.35
C PHE A 600 12.06 11.16 17.07
N LEU A 601 10.99 10.35 17.10
CA LEU A 601 10.53 9.50 16.00
C LEU A 601 9.58 10.20 15.01
N HIS A 602 9.53 11.53 14.99
CA HIS A 602 8.58 12.29 14.16
C HIS A 602 8.73 12.03 12.64
N ASP A 603 9.88 11.48 12.21
CA ASP A 603 10.11 11.02 10.83
C ASP A 603 9.27 9.80 10.46
N PHE A 604 8.80 9.06 11.45
CA PHE A 604 8.08 7.80 11.31
C PHE A 604 6.68 7.84 11.89
N PHE A 605 6.40 8.75 12.84
CA PHE A 605 5.11 8.86 13.50
C PHE A 605 4.63 10.30 13.55
N TYR A 606 3.32 10.47 13.50
CA TYR A 606 2.67 11.75 13.71
C TYR A 606 1.37 11.57 14.51
N GLU A 607 0.88 12.67 15.04
CA GLU A 607 -0.43 12.74 15.68
C GLU A 607 -1.38 13.49 14.75
N ASP A 608 -2.50 12.85 14.39
CA ASP A 608 -3.68 13.47 13.79
C ASP A 608 -4.22 14.52 14.76
N PRO A 609 -4.16 15.83 14.44
CA PRO A 609 -4.57 16.90 15.34
C PRO A 609 -6.07 16.91 15.65
N ALA A 610 -6.92 16.41 14.74
CA ALA A 610 -8.36 16.44 14.89
C ALA A 610 -8.85 15.28 15.79
N ARG A 611 -8.32 14.08 15.58
CA ARG A 611 -8.75 12.87 16.29
C ARG A 611 -7.87 12.52 17.49
N HIS A 612 -6.72 13.19 17.64
CA HIS A 612 -5.68 12.85 18.60
C HIS A 612 -5.25 11.37 18.49
N LEU A 613 -5.12 10.90 17.25
CA LEU A 613 -4.67 9.56 16.90
C LEU A 613 -3.21 9.59 16.49
N TRP A 614 -2.38 8.79 17.15
CA TRP A 614 -1.01 8.53 16.73
C TRP A 614 -1.00 7.54 15.59
N ARG A 615 -0.33 7.89 14.50
CA ARG A 615 -0.21 7.10 13.28
C ARG A 615 1.26 6.95 12.91
N ALA A 616 1.61 5.82 12.30
CA ALA A 616 2.83 5.76 11.53
C ALA A 616 2.60 6.53 10.21
N LYS A 617 3.61 7.28 9.76
CA LYS A 617 3.65 7.93 8.45
C LYS A 617 3.69 6.91 7.30
N TYR A 618 3.92 5.65 7.64
CA TYR A 618 4.23 4.61 6.70
C TYR A 618 3.45 3.36 7.05
N ILE A 619 2.83 2.74 6.04
CA ILE A 619 2.12 1.49 6.24
C ILE A 619 3.15 0.40 6.47
N THR A 620 3.20 -0.12 7.69
CA THR A 620 4.04 -1.26 8.02
C THR A 620 3.29 -2.57 7.78
N ARG A 621 3.90 -3.48 7.04
CA ARG A 621 3.23 -4.70 6.56
C ARG A 621 3.35 -5.83 7.58
N PRO A 622 2.45 -6.84 7.53
CA PRO A 622 2.54 -8.00 8.40
C PRO A 622 3.89 -8.73 8.32
N GLU A 623 4.49 -8.80 7.12
CA GLU A 623 5.83 -9.38 6.87
C GLU A 623 6.98 -8.66 7.59
N ASP A 624 6.78 -7.42 8.04
CA ASP A 624 7.78 -6.67 8.82
C ASP A 624 7.90 -7.19 10.27
N GLY A 625 7.25 -8.31 10.61
CA GLY A 625 7.30 -8.92 11.94
C GLY A 625 6.31 -8.30 12.93
N LEU A 626 5.29 -7.59 12.42
CA LEU A 626 4.22 -6.96 13.21
C LEU A 626 2.99 -7.85 13.39
N GLY A 627 2.90 -9.00 12.71
CA GLY A 627 1.71 -9.87 12.74
C GLY A 627 1.25 -10.30 14.14
N GLY A 628 2.16 -10.43 15.11
CA GLY A 628 1.80 -10.69 16.51
C GLY A 628 1.02 -9.53 17.16
N ARG A 629 1.36 -8.28 16.82
CA ARG A 629 0.72 -7.08 17.39
C ARG A 629 -0.65 -6.81 16.79
N GLN A 630 -0.87 -7.17 15.52
CA GLN A 630 -2.20 -7.08 14.90
C GLN A 630 -3.24 -7.91 15.68
N LYS A 631 -2.82 -9.06 16.23
CA LYS A 631 -3.64 -9.86 17.13
C LYS A 631 -3.90 -9.15 18.46
N ASP A 632 -2.88 -8.57 19.09
CA ASP A 632 -3.07 -7.87 20.37
C ASP A 632 -4.01 -6.64 20.22
N ILE A 633 -3.91 -5.93 19.10
CA ILE A 633 -4.82 -4.82 18.78
C ILE A 633 -6.24 -5.32 18.58
N SER A 634 -6.43 -6.44 17.88
CA SER A 634 -7.77 -6.99 17.64
C SER A 634 -8.45 -7.44 18.94
N GLU A 635 -7.71 -8.08 19.84
CA GLU A 635 -8.18 -8.46 21.17
C GLU A 635 -8.53 -7.22 22.00
N TYR A 636 -7.73 -6.17 21.96
CA TYR A 636 -8.01 -4.90 22.64
C TYR A 636 -9.27 -4.22 22.10
N ILE A 637 -9.40 -4.06 20.78
CA ILE A 637 -10.56 -3.40 20.16
C ILE A 637 -11.87 -4.09 20.55
N LEU A 638 -11.87 -5.43 20.69
CA LEU A 638 -13.03 -6.19 21.15
C LEU A 638 -13.45 -5.87 22.59
N THR A 639 -12.54 -5.34 23.41
CA THR A 639 -12.88 -4.90 24.78
C THR A 639 -13.52 -3.52 24.83
N LEU A 640 -13.46 -2.75 23.74
CA LEU A 640 -14.02 -1.41 23.64
C LEU A 640 -15.54 -1.47 23.44
N ASP A 641 -16.21 -0.36 23.79
CA ASP A 641 -17.64 -0.20 23.53
C ASP A 641 -17.96 -0.40 22.03
N PRO A 642 -19.08 -1.05 21.66
CA PRO A 642 -19.46 -1.23 20.26
C PRO A 642 -19.51 0.08 19.45
N HIS A 643 -19.80 1.21 20.10
CA HIS A 643 -19.84 2.54 19.48
C HIS A 643 -18.53 3.34 19.68
N ASP A 644 -17.46 2.69 20.14
CA ASP A 644 -16.15 3.32 20.21
C ASP A 644 -15.59 3.55 18.80
N SER A 645 -15.11 4.76 18.53
CA SER A 645 -14.64 5.18 17.20
C SER A 645 -13.52 4.30 16.66
N LEU A 646 -12.63 3.79 17.52
CA LEU A 646 -11.54 2.90 17.11
C LEU A 646 -12.10 1.54 16.66
N ARG A 647 -13.12 1.05 17.38
CA ARG A 647 -13.81 -0.20 17.06
C ARG A 647 -14.61 -0.09 15.77
N GLU A 648 -15.28 1.03 15.55
CA GLU A 648 -16.00 1.31 14.29
C GLU A 648 -15.04 1.46 13.10
N THR A 649 -13.87 2.08 13.28
CA THR A 649 -12.97 2.34 12.16
C THR A 649 -12.08 1.12 11.83
N MET A 650 -11.55 0.42 12.84
CA MET A 650 -10.50 -0.60 12.66
C MET A 650 -10.94 -2.03 12.98
N GLY A 651 -12.11 -2.23 13.61
CA GLY A 651 -12.57 -3.55 14.05
C GLY A 651 -12.62 -4.58 12.92
N MET A 652 -13.09 -4.19 11.74
CA MET A 652 -13.16 -5.06 10.57
C MET A 652 -11.81 -5.28 9.88
N TYR A 653 -10.92 -4.27 9.88
CA TYR A 653 -9.56 -4.40 9.31
C TYR A 653 -8.80 -5.55 9.99
N PHE A 654 -8.76 -5.56 11.33
CA PHE A 654 -8.07 -6.61 12.07
C PHE A 654 -8.80 -7.96 12.06
N ALA A 655 -10.12 -7.94 11.89
CA ALA A 655 -10.88 -9.17 11.73
C ALA A 655 -10.61 -9.85 10.37
N LEU A 656 -10.26 -9.09 9.33
CA LEU A 656 -9.92 -9.59 7.99
C LEU A 656 -8.44 -9.94 7.83
N GLY A 657 -7.55 -9.21 8.50
CA GLY A 657 -6.08 -9.24 8.32
C GLY A 657 -5.31 -10.41 8.96
N GLY A 658 -5.97 -11.46 9.46
CA GLY A 658 -5.27 -12.68 9.93
C GLY A 658 -5.51 -13.11 11.38
N CYS A 659 -6.50 -12.53 12.08
CA CYS A 659 -6.94 -13.07 13.38
C CYS A 659 -7.74 -14.37 13.20
N GLU A 660 -7.78 -15.25 14.22
CA GLU A 660 -8.67 -16.42 14.17
C GLU A 660 -10.12 -15.93 13.96
N PRO A 661 -10.86 -16.47 12.97
CA PRO A 661 -12.27 -16.17 12.71
C PRO A 661 -13.22 -16.22 13.91
N SER A 662 -12.84 -16.90 14.99
CA SER A 662 -13.54 -16.91 16.28
C SER A 662 -13.65 -15.51 16.92
N HIS A 663 -12.73 -14.60 16.61
CA HIS A 663 -12.69 -13.20 17.07
C HIS A 663 -13.56 -12.25 16.22
N PHE A 664 -14.02 -12.70 15.05
CA PHE A 664 -14.84 -11.91 14.12
C PHE A 664 -16.33 -11.93 14.48
N ALA A 665 -16.79 -12.99 15.14
CA ALA A 665 -18.20 -13.21 15.40
C ALA A 665 -18.91 -12.15 16.26
N PRO A 666 -18.30 -11.55 17.30
CA PRO A 666 -18.93 -10.46 18.04
C PRO A 666 -19.25 -9.24 17.16
N TYR A 667 -18.40 -8.94 16.16
CA TYR A 667 -18.62 -7.84 15.20
C TYR A 667 -19.81 -8.08 14.27
N MET A 668 -20.12 -9.34 13.93
CA MET A 668 -21.28 -9.67 13.11
C MET A 668 -22.60 -9.69 13.89
N VAL A 669 -22.55 -9.91 15.20
CA VAL A 669 -23.72 -10.11 16.07
C VAL A 669 -24.16 -8.82 16.76
N GLU A 670 -23.23 -7.93 17.11
CA GLU A 670 -23.50 -6.68 17.85
C GLU A 670 -23.69 -5.44 16.94
N GLY A 671 -23.62 -5.61 15.62
CA GLY A 671 -23.71 -4.52 14.64
C GLY A 671 -25.10 -3.90 14.50
N ASP A 672 -25.54 -3.15 15.52
CA ASP A 672 -26.58 -2.15 15.36
C ASP A 672 -26.02 -0.99 14.51
N TYR A 673 -26.51 -0.86 13.28
CA TYR A 673 -26.67 0.38 12.51
C TYR A 673 -25.67 1.52 12.79
N VAL A 674 -24.42 1.43 12.34
CA VAL A 674 -23.57 2.63 12.18
C VAL A 674 -22.86 2.60 10.82
N HIS A 675 -23.32 3.48 9.92
CA HIS A 675 -22.75 3.89 8.64
C HIS A 675 -22.51 2.79 7.59
N GLY A 676 -23.25 2.88 6.47
CA GLY A 676 -23.33 1.88 5.39
C GLY A 676 -22.02 1.48 4.69
N GLN A 677 -20.86 1.99 5.11
CA GLN A 677 -19.53 1.57 4.63
C GLN A 677 -19.07 0.21 5.22
N GLN A 678 -19.48 -0.16 6.44
CA GLN A 678 -19.08 -1.46 7.03
C GLN A 678 -19.77 -2.68 6.39
N MET A 679 -20.87 -2.48 5.65
CA MET A 679 -21.71 -3.55 5.10
C MET A 679 -21.08 -4.29 3.90
N SER A 680 -20.13 -3.69 3.17
CA SER A 680 -19.55 -4.28 1.95
C SER A 680 -18.43 -5.30 2.19
N TYR A 681 -17.90 -5.43 3.40
CA TYR A 681 -16.67 -6.19 3.64
C TYR A 681 -16.88 -7.71 3.68
N LEU A 682 -18.08 -8.19 4.01
CA LEU A 682 -18.41 -9.62 3.93
C LEU A 682 -18.29 -10.17 2.50
N VAL A 683 -18.52 -9.29 1.52
CA VAL A 683 -18.36 -9.58 0.09
C VAL A 683 -16.89 -9.81 -0.29
N ARG A 684 -15.91 -9.45 0.54
CA ARG A 684 -14.48 -9.62 0.24
C ARG A 684 -13.88 -10.90 0.81
N PHE A 685 -14.61 -11.71 1.56
CA PHE A 685 -14.07 -12.96 2.10
C PHE A 685 -13.76 -13.97 0.99
N HIS A 686 -12.57 -14.54 1.04
CA HIS A 686 -12.13 -15.60 0.13
C HIS A 686 -12.45 -16.99 0.70
N GLY A 687 -12.26 -18.02 -0.14
CA GLY A 687 -12.62 -19.40 0.17
C GLY A 687 -12.15 -19.95 1.53
N PRO A 688 -10.91 -19.67 1.99
CA PRO A 688 -10.44 -20.13 3.31
C PRO A 688 -11.23 -19.55 4.49
N GLN A 689 -11.50 -18.24 4.51
CA GLN A 689 -12.23 -17.59 5.61
C GLN A 689 -13.67 -18.09 5.70
N ILE A 690 -14.36 -18.21 4.56
CA ILE A 690 -15.75 -18.72 4.49
C ILE A 690 -15.85 -20.15 5.03
N ARG A 691 -14.88 -21.01 4.69
CA ARG A 691 -14.85 -22.40 5.18
C ARG A 691 -14.60 -22.50 6.68
N GLN A 692 -13.90 -21.53 7.27
CA GLN A 692 -13.70 -21.50 8.72
C GLN A 692 -14.94 -20.99 9.46
N LEU A 693 -15.60 -19.94 8.96
CA LEU A 693 -16.90 -19.48 9.48
C LEU A 693 -17.96 -20.60 9.45
N LEU A 694 -17.90 -21.47 8.44
CA LEU A 694 -18.71 -22.68 8.37
C LEU A 694 -18.40 -23.66 9.51
N ARG A 695 -17.13 -23.95 9.76
CA ARG A 695 -16.68 -24.90 10.79
C ARG A 695 -17.05 -24.44 12.20
N GLU A 696 -17.00 -23.13 12.43
CA GLU A 696 -17.32 -22.51 13.73
C GLU A 696 -18.83 -22.27 13.94
N GLY A 697 -19.66 -22.54 12.91
CA GLY A 697 -21.12 -22.49 13.00
C GLY A 697 -21.74 -21.10 12.79
N TYR A 698 -20.94 -20.09 12.41
CA TYR A 698 -21.42 -18.72 12.24
C TYR A 698 -22.28 -18.52 10.99
N LEU A 699 -21.97 -19.21 9.88
CA LEU A 699 -22.83 -19.20 8.68
C LEU A 699 -24.23 -19.79 8.93
N ASP A 700 -24.41 -20.51 10.04
CA ASP A 700 -25.67 -21.10 10.47
C ASP A 700 -26.36 -20.30 11.60
N SER A 701 -25.85 -19.14 12.02
CA SER A 701 -26.46 -18.34 13.09
C SER A 701 -27.65 -17.51 12.59
N ASP A 702 -28.60 -17.24 13.48
CA ASP A 702 -29.73 -16.35 13.19
C ASP A 702 -29.26 -14.89 13.00
N ASP A 703 -28.17 -14.52 13.66
CA ASP A 703 -27.57 -13.18 13.55
C ASP A 703 -26.96 -12.95 12.17
N PHE A 704 -26.26 -13.94 11.61
CA PHE A 704 -25.71 -13.88 10.25
C PHE A 704 -26.82 -13.78 9.19
N GLU A 705 -27.94 -14.47 9.42
CA GLU A 705 -29.13 -14.37 8.58
C GLU A 705 -29.77 -12.98 8.63
N ASN A 706 -29.88 -12.38 9.81
CA ASN A 706 -30.39 -11.03 9.98
C ASN A 706 -29.47 -9.99 9.32
N TYR A 707 -28.15 -10.16 9.46
CA TYR A 707 -27.14 -9.35 8.79
C TYR A 707 -27.31 -9.41 7.26
N CYS A 708 -27.39 -10.61 6.68
CA CYS A 708 -27.51 -10.76 5.23
C CYS A 708 -28.80 -10.13 4.69
N LYS A 709 -29.88 -10.14 5.47
CA LYS A 709 -31.15 -9.46 5.14
C LYS A 709 -31.10 -7.94 5.31
N ALA A 710 -30.07 -7.38 5.94
CA ALA A 710 -29.87 -5.94 6.07
C ALA A 710 -29.01 -5.35 4.92
N LEU A 711 -28.24 -6.18 4.22
CA LEU A 711 -27.39 -5.74 3.09
C LEU A 711 -28.20 -5.22 1.90
N PRO A 712 -27.65 -4.28 1.09
CA PRO A 712 -28.13 -3.99 -0.27
C PRO A 712 -28.17 -5.25 -1.15
N VAL A 713 -29.07 -5.31 -2.12
CA VAL A 713 -29.33 -6.54 -2.90
C VAL A 713 -28.09 -6.99 -3.67
N GLU A 714 -27.34 -6.06 -4.24
CA GLU A 714 -26.12 -6.30 -5.01
C GLU A 714 -25.07 -6.99 -4.13
N GLN A 715 -24.92 -6.52 -2.89
CA GLN A 715 -23.99 -7.10 -1.92
C GLN A 715 -24.43 -8.49 -1.43
N ARG A 716 -25.75 -8.72 -1.26
CA ARG A 716 -26.29 -10.06 -0.96
C ARG A 716 -25.94 -11.07 -2.05
N LEU A 717 -26.09 -10.67 -3.32
CA LEU A 717 -25.83 -11.53 -4.47
C LEU A 717 -24.35 -11.90 -4.57
N GLN A 718 -23.46 -10.93 -4.39
CA GLN A 718 -22.02 -11.16 -4.46
C GLN A 718 -21.51 -12.00 -3.27
N LEU A 719 -21.97 -11.75 -2.04
CA LEU A 719 -21.64 -12.58 -0.88
C LEU A 719 -22.06 -14.04 -1.10
N LEU A 720 -23.27 -14.26 -1.62
CA LEU A 720 -23.79 -15.59 -1.90
C LEU A 720 -22.97 -16.31 -2.98
N MET A 721 -22.56 -15.62 -4.03
CA MET A 721 -21.66 -16.18 -5.05
C MET A 721 -20.32 -16.61 -4.46
N ASN A 722 -19.73 -15.79 -3.58
CA ASN A 722 -18.47 -16.11 -2.93
C ASN A 722 -18.60 -17.32 -1.99
N VAL A 723 -19.69 -17.40 -1.21
CA VAL A 723 -19.98 -18.55 -0.35
C VAL A 723 -20.19 -19.84 -1.15
N LEU A 724 -20.98 -19.78 -2.23
CA LEU A 724 -21.23 -20.96 -3.07
C LEU A 724 -19.97 -21.43 -3.81
N THR A 725 -19.10 -20.49 -4.21
CA THR A 725 -17.81 -20.78 -4.83
C THR A 725 -16.84 -21.41 -3.83
N ALA A 726 -16.77 -20.86 -2.60
CA ALA A 726 -15.93 -21.39 -1.53
C ALA A 726 -16.30 -22.82 -1.11
N LEU A 727 -17.57 -23.18 -1.26
CA LEU A 727 -18.13 -24.48 -0.90
C LEU A 727 -18.30 -25.42 -2.11
N ALA A 728 -17.70 -25.12 -3.26
CA ALA A 728 -17.88 -25.90 -4.49
C ALA A 728 -17.57 -27.40 -4.30
N ASP A 729 -16.57 -27.73 -3.48
CA ASP A 729 -16.11 -29.10 -3.20
C ASP A 729 -16.86 -29.78 -2.04
N LEU A 730 -17.68 -29.04 -1.30
CA LEU A 730 -18.39 -29.48 -0.10
C LEU A 730 -19.89 -29.63 -0.39
N LYS A 731 -20.24 -30.70 -1.10
CA LYS A 731 -21.57 -30.87 -1.71
C LYS A 731 -22.74 -30.74 -0.72
N GLU A 732 -22.66 -31.40 0.44
CA GLU A 732 -23.76 -31.38 1.43
C GLU A 732 -23.89 -30.01 2.12
N GLU A 733 -22.78 -29.40 2.52
CA GLU A 733 -22.81 -28.06 3.15
C GLU A 733 -23.23 -26.98 2.15
N ARG A 734 -22.77 -27.08 0.90
CA ARG A 734 -23.20 -26.21 -0.19
C ARG A 734 -24.70 -26.28 -0.42
N GLU A 735 -25.27 -27.49 -0.51
CA GLU A 735 -26.72 -27.66 -0.71
C GLU A 735 -27.52 -27.10 0.48
N ARG A 736 -27.05 -27.31 1.72
CA ARG A 736 -27.66 -26.78 2.95
C ARG A 736 -27.64 -25.25 3.01
N ILE A 737 -26.49 -24.65 2.75
CA ILE A 737 -26.31 -23.18 2.78
C ILE A 737 -27.05 -22.53 1.62
N HIS A 738 -26.96 -23.10 0.41
CA HIS A 738 -27.73 -22.63 -0.75
C HIS A 738 -29.24 -22.64 -0.46
N ALA A 739 -29.76 -23.67 0.21
CA ALA A 739 -31.18 -23.75 0.56
C ALA A 739 -31.60 -22.63 1.51
N ARG A 740 -30.79 -22.34 2.54
CA ARG A 740 -31.05 -21.26 3.51
C ARG A 740 -30.93 -19.88 2.87
N MET A 741 -29.83 -19.59 2.18
CA MET A 741 -29.56 -18.25 1.64
C MET A 741 -30.47 -17.86 0.48
N SER A 742 -30.94 -18.80 -0.34
CA SER A 742 -31.92 -18.48 -1.40
C SER A 742 -33.24 -17.94 -0.84
N SER A 743 -33.61 -18.29 0.41
CA SER A 743 -34.80 -17.73 1.06
C SER A 743 -34.66 -16.23 1.36
N TRP A 744 -33.44 -15.72 1.44
CA TRP A 744 -33.14 -14.29 1.66
C TRP A 744 -33.21 -13.46 0.38
N LEU A 745 -33.49 -14.09 -0.76
CA LEU A 745 -33.74 -13.43 -2.04
C LEU A 745 -35.25 -13.46 -2.40
N GLU A 746 -36.09 -13.97 -1.51
CA GLU A 746 -37.55 -14.02 -1.68
C GLU A 746 -38.19 -12.63 -1.55
N ASP A 747 -37.64 -11.75 -0.72
CA ASP A 747 -38.05 -10.34 -0.51
C ASP A 747 -37.52 -9.40 -1.61
N VAL A 748 -36.48 -9.80 -2.34
CA VAL A 748 -35.91 -9.01 -3.42
C VAL A 748 -36.91 -8.81 -4.55
N THR A 749 -37.18 -7.53 -4.87
CA THR A 749 -38.05 -7.14 -5.97
C THR A 749 -37.24 -7.15 -7.27
N ILE A 750 -37.41 -8.20 -8.06
CA ILE A 750 -36.65 -8.42 -9.30
C ILE A 750 -36.75 -7.23 -10.27
N GLU A 751 -37.87 -6.51 -10.28
CA GLU A 751 -38.13 -5.37 -11.18
C GLU A 751 -37.25 -4.15 -10.91
N SER A 752 -36.68 -4.02 -9.71
CA SER A 752 -35.81 -2.89 -9.34
C SER A 752 -34.32 -3.14 -9.62
N LEU A 753 -33.94 -4.35 -10.04
CA LEU A 753 -32.53 -4.72 -10.26
C LEU A 753 -32.01 -4.33 -11.64
N SER A 754 -30.69 -4.17 -11.75
CA SER A 754 -29.96 -4.09 -13.03
C SER A 754 -30.09 -5.42 -13.80
N ALA A 755 -29.85 -5.42 -15.11
CA ALA A 755 -29.91 -6.66 -15.91
C ALA A 755 -28.89 -7.73 -15.48
N PRO A 756 -27.61 -7.40 -15.16
CA PRO A 756 -26.67 -8.32 -14.54
C PRO A 756 -27.15 -8.89 -13.20
N ASP A 757 -27.65 -8.05 -12.29
CA ASP A 757 -28.07 -8.50 -10.96
C ASP A 757 -29.33 -9.36 -11.01
N ALA A 758 -30.28 -9.00 -11.88
CA ALA A 758 -31.45 -9.80 -12.14
C ALA A 758 -31.08 -11.18 -12.72
N PHE A 759 -30.06 -11.26 -13.57
CA PHE A 759 -29.57 -12.51 -14.14
C PHE A 759 -28.87 -13.40 -13.09
N THR A 760 -28.03 -12.80 -12.24
CA THR A 760 -27.36 -13.47 -11.12
C THR A 760 -28.38 -13.98 -10.09
N CYS A 761 -29.32 -13.13 -9.69
CA CYS A 761 -30.41 -13.48 -8.79
C CYS A 761 -31.26 -14.65 -9.35
N ALA A 762 -31.64 -14.58 -10.63
CA ALA A 762 -32.37 -15.65 -11.31
C ALA A 762 -31.61 -16.97 -11.34
N SER A 763 -30.30 -16.91 -11.60
CA SER A 763 -29.43 -18.10 -11.67
C SER A 763 -29.29 -18.79 -10.31
N ILE A 764 -29.15 -18.00 -9.24
CA ILE A 764 -29.07 -18.50 -7.86
C ILE A 764 -30.40 -19.11 -7.42
N ILE A 765 -31.52 -18.40 -7.62
CA ILE A 765 -32.85 -18.91 -7.26
C ILE A 765 -33.16 -20.20 -8.04
N ALA A 766 -32.75 -20.27 -9.31
CA ALA A 766 -32.89 -21.48 -10.13
C ALA A 766 -32.07 -22.68 -9.64
N GLY A 767 -31.04 -22.46 -8.81
CA GLY A 767 -30.29 -23.49 -8.11
C GLY A 767 -31.15 -24.31 -7.13
N GLN A 768 -32.28 -23.77 -6.66
CA GLN A 768 -33.28 -24.50 -5.87
C GLN A 768 -34.16 -25.40 -6.75
N ARG A 769 -33.57 -26.50 -7.23
CA ARG A 769 -34.15 -27.41 -8.23
C ARG A 769 -35.50 -28.05 -7.88
N ASP A 770 -35.95 -27.96 -6.62
CA ASP A 770 -37.16 -28.63 -6.13
C ASP A 770 -38.31 -27.67 -5.73
N SER A 771 -38.11 -26.36 -5.76
CA SER A 771 -39.13 -25.37 -5.38
C SER A 771 -39.80 -24.72 -6.59
N ILE A 772 -41.05 -25.10 -6.85
CA ILE A 772 -41.85 -24.53 -7.96
C ILE A 772 -42.00 -23.00 -7.85
N PRO A 773 -42.37 -22.41 -6.70
CA PRO A 773 -42.50 -20.94 -6.58
C PRO A 773 -41.19 -20.20 -6.88
N HIS A 774 -40.05 -20.74 -6.43
CA HIS A 774 -38.74 -20.15 -6.67
C HIS A 774 -38.38 -20.19 -8.15
N LEU A 775 -38.60 -21.32 -8.81
CA LEU A 775 -38.35 -21.45 -10.24
C LEU A 775 -39.30 -20.58 -11.08
N GLU A 776 -40.56 -20.39 -10.67
CA GLU A 776 -41.49 -19.45 -11.31
C GLU A 776 -40.95 -18.00 -11.22
N LYS A 777 -40.48 -17.59 -10.03
CA LYS A 777 -39.87 -16.26 -9.80
C LYS A 777 -38.56 -16.06 -10.58
N ALA A 778 -37.70 -17.07 -10.64
CA ALA A 778 -36.46 -17.04 -11.42
C ALA A 778 -36.73 -16.94 -12.94
N LEU A 779 -37.79 -17.60 -13.43
CA LEU A 779 -38.19 -17.54 -14.83
C LEU A 779 -38.65 -16.14 -15.23
N GLU A 780 -39.35 -15.44 -14.34
CA GLU A 780 -39.79 -14.06 -14.53
C GLU A 780 -38.61 -13.08 -14.62
N ALA A 781 -37.64 -13.21 -13.71
CA ALA A 781 -36.38 -12.46 -13.78
C ALA A 781 -35.61 -12.72 -15.09
N ALA A 782 -35.45 -13.98 -15.48
CA ALA A 782 -34.73 -14.33 -16.70
C ALA A 782 -35.41 -13.77 -17.96
N ARG A 783 -36.75 -13.74 -18.00
CA ARG A 783 -37.53 -13.09 -19.09
C ARG A 783 -37.34 -11.59 -19.14
N ARG A 784 -37.21 -10.93 -17.99
CA ARG A 784 -36.88 -9.51 -17.93
C ARG A 784 -35.48 -9.25 -18.50
N CYS A 785 -34.47 -10.05 -18.13
CA CYS A 785 -33.12 -9.95 -18.70
C CYS A 785 -33.13 -10.14 -20.22
N ASP A 786 -33.96 -11.05 -20.74
CA ASP A 786 -34.13 -11.27 -22.18
C ASP A 786 -34.80 -10.06 -22.87
N SER A 787 -35.76 -9.39 -22.22
CA SER A 787 -36.36 -8.16 -22.74
C SER A 787 -35.42 -6.96 -22.79
N LEU A 788 -34.30 -7.04 -22.07
CA LEU A 788 -33.22 -6.05 -22.04
C LEU A 788 -32.01 -6.49 -22.89
N ASP A 789 -32.17 -7.53 -23.73
CA ASP A 789 -31.13 -8.11 -24.59
C ASP A 789 -29.86 -8.57 -23.83
N PHE A 790 -29.99 -8.96 -22.55
CA PHE A 790 -28.85 -9.39 -21.74
C PHE A 790 -28.29 -10.76 -22.21
N PRO A 791 -26.97 -10.89 -22.43
CA PRO A 791 -26.35 -12.14 -22.87
C PRO A 791 -26.65 -13.32 -21.92
N GLY A 792 -27.05 -14.47 -22.47
CA GLY A 792 -27.32 -15.68 -21.70
C GLY A 792 -28.75 -15.80 -21.12
N ALA A 793 -29.56 -14.73 -21.16
CA ALA A 793 -30.93 -14.74 -20.62
C ALA A 793 -31.83 -15.84 -21.25
N LYS A 794 -31.78 -16.01 -22.57
CA LYS A 794 -32.51 -17.07 -23.30
C LYS A 794 -32.16 -18.49 -22.82
N GLN A 795 -30.89 -18.70 -22.47
CA GLN A 795 -30.40 -20.00 -21.99
C GLN A 795 -30.93 -20.28 -20.58
N LEU A 796 -30.89 -19.27 -19.71
CA LEU A 796 -31.43 -19.34 -18.36
C LEU A 796 -32.95 -19.60 -18.37
N ILE A 797 -33.70 -18.90 -19.24
CA ILE A 797 -35.15 -19.14 -19.46
C ILE A 797 -35.41 -20.59 -19.86
N SER A 798 -34.64 -21.12 -20.81
CA SER A 798 -34.81 -22.49 -21.33
C SER A 798 -34.55 -23.54 -20.24
N MET A 799 -33.50 -23.36 -19.44
CA MET A 799 -33.15 -24.25 -18.32
C MET A 799 -34.24 -24.25 -17.25
N ILE A 800 -34.67 -23.07 -16.79
CA ILE A 800 -35.69 -22.93 -15.75
C ILE A 800 -37.04 -23.47 -16.23
N SER A 801 -37.42 -23.18 -17.48
CA SER A 801 -38.65 -23.69 -18.09
C SER A 801 -38.66 -25.22 -18.14
N SER A 802 -37.53 -25.86 -18.46
CA SER A 802 -37.39 -27.31 -18.49
C SER A 802 -37.56 -27.95 -17.11
N LEU A 803 -36.97 -27.34 -16.07
CA LEU A 803 -37.13 -27.76 -14.68
C LEU A 803 -38.57 -27.61 -14.19
N LEU A 804 -39.21 -26.47 -14.46
CA LEU A 804 -40.62 -26.24 -14.11
C LEU A 804 -41.55 -27.23 -14.80
N ILE A 805 -41.33 -27.52 -16.08
CA ILE A 805 -42.12 -28.52 -16.81
C ILE A 805 -42.00 -29.88 -16.12
N MET A 806 -40.80 -30.31 -15.73
CA MET A 806 -40.58 -31.58 -15.04
C MET A 806 -41.33 -31.62 -13.69
N LEU A 807 -41.20 -30.56 -12.89
CA LEU A 807 -41.82 -30.48 -11.55
C LEU A 807 -43.34 -30.38 -11.61
N TYR A 808 -43.89 -29.57 -12.51
CA TYR A 808 -45.34 -29.49 -12.72
C TYR A 808 -45.92 -30.83 -13.16
N GLN A 809 -45.23 -31.57 -14.04
CA GLN A 809 -45.65 -32.91 -14.42
C GLN A 809 -45.63 -33.87 -13.22
N LYS A 810 -44.56 -33.82 -12.40
CA LYS A 810 -44.44 -34.61 -11.18
C LYS A 810 -45.52 -34.30 -10.14
N LYS A 811 -46.00 -33.04 -10.08
CA LYS A 811 -47.11 -32.61 -9.21
C LYS A 811 -48.50 -32.66 -9.86
N GLY A 812 -48.62 -33.19 -11.09
CA GLY A 812 -49.91 -33.32 -11.78
C GLY A 812 -50.51 -32.01 -12.34
N MET A 813 -49.72 -30.93 -12.41
CA MET A 813 -50.12 -29.61 -12.92
C MET A 813 -49.93 -29.54 -14.45
N ILE A 814 -50.66 -30.37 -15.19
CA ILE A 814 -50.45 -30.59 -16.63
C ILE A 814 -50.67 -29.30 -17.45
N ASP A 815 -51.66 -28.49 -17.11
CA ASP A 815 -51.99 -27.27 -17.85
C ASP A 815 -50.88 -26.21 -17.75
N LYS A 816 -50.26 -26.05 -16.56
CA LYS A 816 -49.10 -25.17 -16.37
C LYS A 816 -47.88 -25.67 -17.14
N ALA A 817 -47.64 -26.99 -17.15
CA ALA A 817 -46.56 -27.59 -17.93
C ALA A 817 -46.77 -27.42 -19.45
N GLN A 818 -48.02 -27.38 -19.92
CA GLN A 818 -48.35 -27.13 -21.32
C GLN A 818 -48.22 -25.65 -21.70
N ALA A 819 -48.61 -24.73 -20.81
CA ALA A 819 -48.46 -23.29 -21.04
C ALA A 819 -47.00 -22.87 -21.24
N LEU A 820 -46.06 -23.48 -20.50
CA LEU A 820 -44.62 -23.23 -20.67
C LEU A 820 -44.04 -23.83 -21.97
N ARG A 821 -44.72 -24.80 -22.58
CA ARG A 821 -44.27 -25.45 -23.84
C ARG A 821 -44.65 -24.67 -25.10
N GLY A 822 -45.50 -23.64 -24.99
CA GLY A 822 -46.03 -22.90 -26.13
C GLY A 822 -45.04 -21.97 -26.84
N GLY A 823 -43.79 -21.86 -26.38
CA GLY A 823 -42.79 -20.93 -26.92
C GLY A 823 -41.54 -21.55 -27.56
N ALA A 824 -41.28 -22.85 -27.37
CA ALA A 824 -40.08 -23.52 -27.86
C ALA A 824 -40.36 -25.02 -28.04
N GLY A 825 -40.26 -25.58 -29.26
CA GLY A 825 -40.22 -27.05 -29.41
C GLY A 825 -41.09 -27.75 -30.46
N ASP A 826 -41.58 -27.11 -31.53
CA ASP A 826 -42.17 -27.87 -32.66
C ASP A 826 -41.09 -28.44 -33.61
N GLY A 827 -39.94 -27.77 -33.76
CA GLY A 827 -38.84 -28.22 -34.63
C GLY A 827 -38.07 -29.44 -34.09
N ALA A 828 -37.72 -29.43 -32.80
CA ALA A 828 -36.94 -30.50 -32.16
C ALA A 828 -37.69 -31.85 -32.09
N ARG A 829 -39.01 -31.80 -31.89
CA ARG A 829 -39.87 -33.00 -31.83
C ARG A 829 -40.00 -33.66 -33.20
N SER A 830 -40.20 -32.86 -34.26
CA SER A 830 -40.19 -33.31 -35.67
C SER A 830 -38.85 -33.96 -36.05
N ALA A 831 -37.72 -33.37 -35.67
CA ALA A 831 -36.39 -33.91 -35.94
C ALA A 831 -36.14 -35.27 -35.27
N LYS A 832 -36.51 -35.41 -33.99
CA LYS A 832 -36.33 -36.64 -33.22
C LYS A 832 -37.16 -37.81 -33.77
N GLU A 833 -38.38 -37.54 -34.21
CA GLU A 833 -39.25 -38.55 -34.85
C GLU A 833 -38.68 -39.00 -36.21
N ARG A 834 -38.15 -38.06 -37.02
CA ARG A 834 -37.49 -38.35 -38.30
C ARG A 834 -36.21 -39.19 -38.14
N PHE A 835 -35.34 -38.88 -37.17
CA PHE A 835 -34.14 -39.70 -36.91
C PHE A 835 -34.47 -41.07 -36.32
N THR A 836 -35.51 -41.18 -35.49
CA THR A 836 -35.94 -42.46 -34.91
C THR A 836 -36.43 -43.42 -36.00
N ALA A 837 -37.03 -42.89 -37.07
CA ALA A 837 -37.46 -43.69 -38.23
C ALA A 837 -36.32 -44.35 -39.01
N LEU A 838 -35.06 -43.89 -38.84
CA LEU A 838 -33.88 -44.47 -39.48
C LEU A 838 -33.28 -45.67 -38.73
N PHE A 839 -33.59 -45.83 -37.44
CA PHE A 839 -33.04 -46.90 -36.60
C PHE A 839 -33.26 -48.32 -37.17
N PRO A 840 -34.44 -48.66 -37.74
CA PRO A 840 -34.67 -49.96 -38.36
C PRO A 840 -33.74 -50.26 -39.55
N LEU A 841 -33.31 -49.25 -40.31
CA LEU A 841 -32.43 -49.43 -41.47
C LEU A 841 -31.04 -49.90 -41.02
N VAL A 842 -30.43 -49.22 -40.05
CA VAL A 842 -29.11 -49.56 -39.49
C VAL A 842 -29.16 -50.91 -38.77
N ALA A 843 -30.21 -51.15 -37.97
CA ALA A 843 -30.38 -52.41 -37.27
C ALA A 843 -30.52 -53.61 -38.22
N GLN A 844 -31.32 -53.48 -39.29
CA GLN A 844 -31.47 -54.54 -40.30
C GLN A 844 -30.18 -54.75 -41.10
N ALA A 845 -29.47 -53.68 -41.46
CA ALA A 845 -28.18 -53.78 -42.16
C ALA A 845 -27.10 -54.48 -41.32
N GLY A 846 -27.12 -54.29 -39.99
CA GLY A 846 -26.19 -54.92 -39.03
C GLY A 846 -26.51 -56.37 -38.66
N THR A 847 -27.71 -56.88 -38.95
CA THR A 847 -28.06 -58.27 -38.61
C THR A 847 -27.27 -59.30 -39.43
N LYS A 848 -26.62 -60.25 -38.76
CA LYS A 848 -25.93 -61.42 -39.37
C LYS A 848 -26.89 -62.55 -39.79
N SER A 849 -28.18 -62.27 -39.95
CA SER A 849 -29.19 -63.25 -40.32
C SER A 849 -28.95 -63.80 -41.74
N ALA A 850 -29.12 -65.11 -41.93
CA ALA A 850 -29.06 -65.77 -43.24
C ALA A 850 -30.15 -65.29 -44.22
N LEU A 851 -31.18 -64.59 -43.72
CA LEU A 851 -32.32 -64.10 -44.49
C LEU A 851 -32.06 -62.77 -45.23
N VAL A 852 -30.98 -62.04 -44.91
CA VAL A 852 -30.66 -60.76 -45.57
C VAL A 852 -29.38 -60.92 -46.39
N SER A 853 -29.52 -60.89 -47.73
CA SER A 853 -28.39 -61.01 -48.66
C SER A 853 -27.41 -59.84 -48.51
N LYS A 854 -26.13 -60.05 -48.83
CA LYS A 854 -25.09 -59.01 -48.79
C LYS A 854 -25.51 -57.75 -49.55
N LYS A 855 -26.03 -57.93 -50.77
CA LYS A 855 -26.54 -56.85 -51.63
C LYS A 855 -27.71 -56.06 -51.01
N LYS A 856 -28.54 -56.72 -50.18
CA LYS A 856 -29.66 -56.07 -49.48
C LYS A 856 -29.18 -55.27 -48.26
N ARG A 857 -28.14 -55.74 -47.56
CA ARG A 857 -27.52 -54.97 -46.45
C ARG A 857 -26.78 -53.73 -46.97
N GLU A 858 -26.14 -53.84 -48.13
CA GLU A 858 -25.50 -52.72 -48.81
C GLU A 858 -26.54 -51.67 -49.24
N ALA A 859 -27.66 -52.08 -49.85
CA ALA A 859 -28.73 -51.15 -50.22
C ALA A 859 -29.37 -50.44 -49.00
N LEU A 860 -29.54 -51.15 -47.87
CA LEU A 860 -30.11 -50.56 -46.65
C LEU A 860 -29.18 -49.55 -45.98
N ILE A 861 -27.87 -49.78 -46.02
CA ILE A 861 -26.90 -48.86 -45.42
C ILE A 861 -26.70 -47.62 -46.30
N ASP A 862 -26.70 -47.77 -47.63
CA ASP A 862 -26.64 -46.65 -48.55
C ASP A 862 -27.94 -45.80 -48.43
N GLN A 863 -29.12 -46.44 -48.34
CA GLN A 863 -30.39 -45.77 -48.06
C GLN A 863 -30.39 -45.00 -46.72
N PHE A 864 -29.79 -45.57 -45.68
CA PHE A 864 -29.66 -44.89 -44.38
C PHE A 864 -28.88 -43.58 -44.51
N PHE A 865 -27.71 -43.58 -45.18
CA PHE A 865 -26.90 -42.37 -45.30
C PHE A 865 -27.61 -41.31 -46.14
N ASP A 866 -28.27 -41.69 -47.25
CA ASP A 866 -29.04 -40.76 -48.08
C ASP A 866 -30.18 -40.09 -47.29
N GLU A 867 -30.98 -40.87 -46.56
CA GLU A 867 -32.07 -40.33 -45.73
C GLU A 867 -31.56 -39.54 -44.52
N TYR A 868 -30.42 -39.95 -43.93
CA TYR A 868 -29.78 -39.26 -42.83
C TYR A 868 -29.33 -37.85 -43.24
N TYR A 869 -28.59 -37.72 -44.34
CA TYR A 869 -28.15 -36.40 -44.80
C TYR A 869 -29.31 -35.55 -45.32
N ALA A 870 -30.35 -36.14 -45.91
CA ALA A 870 -31.56 -35.39 -46.27
C ALA A 870 -32.27 -34.79 -45.03
N ILE A 871 -32.25 -35.47 -43.87
CA ILE A 871 -32.77 -34.90 -42.62
C ILE A 871 -31.83 -33.83 -42.07
N VAL A 872 -30.50 -34.04 -42.15
CA VAL A 872 -29.52 -33.05 -41.68
C VAL A 872 -29.57 -31.78 -42.52
N ASP A 873 -29.63 -31.87 -43.84
CA ASP A 873 -29.65 -30.72 -44.74
C ASP A 873 -30.95 -29.91 -44.63
N ASP A 874 -32.07 -30.53 -44.25
CA ASP A 874 -33.39 -29.91 -44.09
C ASP A 874 -33.61 -29.29 -42.68
N LEU A 875 -32.71 -29.52 -41.73
CA LEU A 875 -32.80 -28.96 -40.38
C LEU A 875 -32.00 -27.66 -40.29
N GLU A 876 -32.62 -26.55 -39.86
CA GLU A 876 -31.86 -25.35 -39.49
C GLU A 876 -31.02 -25.60 -38.24
N LEU A 877 -29.84 -25.00 -38.22
CA LEU A 877 -28.81 -25.24 -37.21
C LEU A 877 -28.96 -24.24 -36.06
N ASN A 878 -29.77 -24.62 -35.06
CA ASN A 878 -30.05 -23.82 -33.88
C ASN A 878 -30.06 -24.68 -32.60
N GLN A 879 -30.17 -24.04 -31.43
CA GLN A 879 -30.03 -24.71 -30.13
C GLN A 879 -31.16 -25.71 -29.85
N GLU A 880 -32.33 -25.59 -30.50
CA GLU A 880 -33.45 -26.52 -30.34
C GLU A 880 -33.25 -27.86 -31.08
N THR A 881 -32.65 -27.84 -32.28
CA THR A 881 -32.43 -29.06 -33.09
C THR A 881 -31.12 -29.78 -32.76
N PHE A 882 -30.24 -29.12 -31.97
CA PHE A 882 -28.92 -29.61 -31.58
C PHE A 882 -28.95 -30.94 -30.84
N ASP A 883 -29.80 -31.09 -29.81
CA ASP A 883 -29.89 -32.33 -29.00
C ASP A 883 -30.37 -33.53 -29.84
N ALA A 884 -31.26 -33.29 -30.81
CA ALA A 884 -31.72 -34.34 -31.73
C ALA A 884 -30.61 -34.80 -32.70
N ARG A 885 -29.81 -33.85 -33.23
CA ARG A 885 -28.64 -34.15 -34.07
C ARG A 885 -27.47 -34.76 -33.29
N PHE A 886 -27.29 -34.37 -32.04
CA PHE A 886 -26.28 -34.97 -31.17
C PHE A 886 -26.65 -36.42 -30.84
N LYS A 887 -27.91 -36.69 -30.49
CA LYS A 887 -28.40 -38.05 -30.22
C LYS A 887 -28.42 -38.96 -31.46
N SER A 888 -28.45 -38.40 -32.67
CA SER A 888 -28.36 -39.18 -33.91
C SER A 888 -26.94 -39.66 -34.23
N TYR A 889 -25.90 -39.15 -33.54
CA TYR A 889 -24.50 -39.58 -33.66
C TYR A 889 -24.31 -41.09 -33.53
N ASN A 890 -24.96 -41.70 -32.54
CA ASN A 890 -24.88 -43.14 -32.33
C ASN A 890 -25.41 -43.94 -33.53
N LEU A 891 -26.34 -43.40 -34.32
CA LEU A 891 -26.80 -44.06 -35.54
C LEU A 891 -25.73 -44.04 -36.64
N ILE A 892 -25.02 -42.92 -36.83
CA ILE A 892 -23.91 -42.84 -37.79
C ILE A 892 -22.80 -43.81 -37.40
N LEU A 893 -22.36 -43.78 -36.13
CA LEU A 893 -21.28 -44.67 -35.69
C LEU A 893 -21.63 -46.14 -35.88
N ASN A 894 -22.88 -46.52 -35.57
CA ASN A 894 -23.36 -47.87 -35.81
C ASN A 894 -23.40 -48.19 -37.32
N ALA A 895 -23.80 -47.24 -38.17
CA ALA A 895 -23.80 -47.44 -39.62
C ALA A 895 -22.39 -47.58 -40.21
N VAL A 896 -21.43 -46.79 -39.74
CA VAL A 896 -20.00 -46.90 -40.09
C VAL A 896 -19.43 -48.25 -39.62
N SER A 897 -19.78 -48.69 -38.41
CA SER A 897 -19.41 -50.03 -37.92
C SER A 897 -19.95 -51.14 -38.83
N VAL A 898 -21.16 -50.99 -39.35
CA VAL A 898 -21.73 -51.92 -40.35
C VAL A 898 -20.93 -51.91 -41.65
N LEU A 899 -20.52 -50.75 -42.17
CA LEU A 899 -19.65 -50.66 -43.36
C LEU A 899 -18.29 -51.36 -43.15
N LEU A 900 -17.69 -51.18 -41.97
CA LEU A 900 -16.42 -51.82 -41.60
C LEU A 900 -16.55 -53.35 -41.52
N THR A 901 -17.62 -53.86 -40.90
CA THR A 901 -17.87 -55.31 -40.87
C THR A 901 -18.17 -55.91 -42.24
N GLN A 902 -18.64 -55.10 -43.21
CA GLN A 902 -18.81 -55.49 -44.62
C GLN A 902 -17.53 -55.37 -45.47
N ARG A 903 -16.41 -54.95 -44.87
CA ARG A 903 -15.11 -54.67 -45.53
C ARG A 903 -15.19 -53.55 -46.58
N ARG A 904 -16.10 -52.58 -46.44
CA ARG A 904 -16.19 -51.38 -47.28
C ARG A 904 -15.41 -50.23 -46.63
N HIS A 905 -14.11 -50.43 -46.45
CA HIS A 905 -13.25 -49.52 -45.69
C HIS A 905 -13.16 -48.11 -46.29
N ASP A 906 -13.05 -48.00 -47.62
CA ASP A 906 -13.02 -46.69 -48.31
C ASP A 906 -14.30 -45.89 -48.08
N ARG A 907 -15.46 -46.55 -48.18
CA ARG A 907 -16.77 -45.93 -47.95
C ARG A 907 -16.99 -45.53 -46.49
N ALA A 908 -16.52 -46.36 -45.55
CA ALA A 908 -16.56 -46.02 -44.13
C ALA A 908 -15.72 -44.77 -43.82
N LEU A 909 -14.56 -44.63 -44.48
CA LEU A 909 -13.70 -43.46 -44.36
C LEU A 909 -14.36 -42.20 -44.95
N GLU A 910 -14.95 -42.29 -46.14
CA GLU A 910 -15.70 -41.19 -46.77
C GLU A 910 -16.81 -40.63 -45.87
N GLU A 911 -17.59 -41.52 -45.24
CA GLU A 911 -18.70 -41.11 -44.38
C GLU A 911 -18.22 -40.53 -43.04
N LEU A 912 -17.12 -41.04 -42.48
CA LEU A 912 -16.47 -40.43 -41.30
C LEU A 912 -15.95 -39.02 -41.62
N VAL A 913 -15.39 -38.81 -42.82
CA VAL A 913 -14.89 -37.50 -43.27
C VAL A 913 -16.03 -36.52 -43.51
N ARG A 914 -17.13 -36.94 -44.15
CA ARG A 914 -18.33 -36.11 -44.32
C ARG A 914 -18.94 -35.62 -43.01
N PHE A 915 -18.71 -36.35 -41.93
CA PHE A 915 -19.23 -36.02 -40.61
C PHE A 915 -18.37 -35.01 -39.82
N ILE A 916 -17.11 -34.77 -40.21
CA ILE A 916 -16.16 -33.87 -39.50
C ILE A 916 -16.68 -32.43 -39.30
N PRO A 917 -17.27 -31.75 -40.31
CA PRO A 917 -17.74 -30.38 -40.13
C PRO A 917 -18.86 -30.25 -39.09
N SER A 918 -19.70 -31.29 -38.96
CA SER A 918 -20.76 -31.32 -37.94
C SER A 918 -20.16 -31.40 -36.53
N MET A 919 -19.08 -32.17 -36.34
CA MET A 919 -18.36 -32.31 -35.07
C MET A 919 -17.64 -31.04 -34.62
N GLN A 920 -17.01 -30.30 -35.53
CA GLN A 920 -16.37 -29.03 -35.23
C GLN A 920 -17.38 -27.98 -34.73
N LEU A 921 -18.60 -28.04 -35.24
CA LEU A 921 -19.70 -27.18 -34.83
C LEU A 921 -20.25 -27.57 -33.44
N PHE A 922 -20.32 -28.87 -33.11
CA PHE A 922 -20.64 -29.35 -31.75
C PHE A 922 -19.64 -28.86 -30.70
N TYR A 923 -18.36 -28.72 -31.06
CA TYR A 923 -17.32 -28.18 -30.18
C TYR A 923 -17.44 -26.67 -29.96
N LYS A 924 -17.81 -25.90 -31.00
CA LYS A 924 -18.01 -24.44 -30.89
C LYS A 924 -19.26 -24.04 -30.08
N VAL A 925 -20.29 -24.88 -30.04
CA VAL A 925 -21.56 -24.62 -29.34
C VAL A 925 -21.59 -25.24 -27.92
N GLY A 926 -20.59 -26.08 -27.58
CA GLY A 926 -20.61 -26.97 -26.42
C GLY A 926 -20.02 -26.42 -25.13
N ASN A 927 -20.69 -25.46 -24.49
CA ASN A 927 -20.51 -25.18 -23.04
C ASN A 927 -21.51 -25.95 -22.15
N PHE A 928 -22.19 -26.97 -22.69
CA PHE A 928 -23.42 -27.54 -22.08
C PHE A 928 -23.38 -29.07 -21.80
N PHE A 929 -22.23 -29.74 -21.89
CA PHE A 929 -22.11 -31.18 -21.56
C PHE A 929 -21.02 -31.47 -20.54
N SER A 930 -21.16 -32.59 -19.82
CA SER A 930 -20.10 -33.08 -18.94
C SER A 930 -18.86 -33.42 -19.77
N TRP A 931 -17.67 -33.08 -19.26
CA TRP A 931 -16.39 -33.35 -19.93
C TRP A 931 -16.26 -34.83 -20.39
N ALA A 932 -16.86 -35.76 -19.64
CA ALA A 932 -16.88 -37.19 -19.94
C ALA A 932 -17.64 -37.57 -21.23
N GLU A 933 -18.77 -36.92 -21.54
CA GLU A 933 -19.61 -37.26 -22.71
C GLU A 933 -18.99 -36.71 -24.01
N SER A 934 -18.48 -35.47 -23.98
CA SER A 934 -17.75 -34.87 -25.09
C SER A 934 -16.46 -35.65 -25.41
N LEU A 935 -15.75 -36.10 -24.37
CA LEU A 935 -14.56 -36.93 -24.51
C LEU A 935 -14.88 -38.31 -25.10
N GLN A 936 -15.99 -38.94 -24.72
CA GLN A 936 -16.41 -40.24 -25.24
C GLN A 936 -16.70 -40.21 -26.74
N VAL A 937 -17.39 -39.17 -27.23
CA VAL A 937 -17.67 -38.95 -28.66
C VAL A 937 -16.38 -38.67 -29.43
N TYR A 938 -15.50 -37.84 -28.88
CA TYR A 938 -14.19 -37.53 -29.48
C TYR A 938 -13.29 -38.77 -29.61
N LEU A 939 -13.19 -39.57 -28.55
CA LEU A 939 -12.41 -40.82 -28.51
C LEU A 939 -12.99 -41.90 -29.42
N SER A 940 -14.32 -42.06 -29.45
CA SER A 940 -14.99 -43.07 -30.30
C SER A 940 -14.80 -42.78 -31.78
N PHE A 941 -14.83 -41.50 -32.17
CA PHE A 941 -14.58 -41.08 -33.55
C PHE A 941 -13.12 -41.31 -33.96
N HIS A 942 -12.15 -40.90 -33.13
CA HIS A 942 -10.73 -41.09 -33.41
C HIS A 942 -10.34 -42.59 -33.43
N MET A 943 -10.90 -43.41 -32.53
CA MET A 943 -10.70 -44.87 -32.58
C MET A 943 -11.22 -45.47 -33.89
N LEU A 944 -12.41 -45.07 -34.35
CA LEU A 944 -13.00 -45.60 -35.59
C LEU A 944 -12.25 -45.12 -36.84
N LEU A 945 -11.77 -43.88 -36.85
CA LEU A 945 -10.93 -43.35 -37.92
C LEU A 945 -9.60 -44.14 -38.02
N THR A 946 -8.94 -44.36 -36.87
CA THR A 946 -7.67 -45.10 -36.79
C THR A 946 -7.84 -46.58 -37.12
N LEU A 947 -8.91 -47.23 -36.67
CA LEU A 947 -9.24 -48.63 -37.04
C LEU A 947 -9.56 -48.77 -38.54
N SER A 948 -10.27 -47.80 -39.12
CA SER A 948 -10.60 -47.78 -40.55
C SER A 948 -9.34 -47.59 -41.40
N ALA A 949 -8.45 -46.68 -40.99
CA ALA A 949 -7.16 -46.45 -41.64
C ALA A 949 -6.23 -47.69 -41.50
N TRP A 950 -6.20 -48.34 -40.34
CA TRP A 950 -5.40 -49.54 -40.10
C TRP A 950 -5.86 -50.74 -40.96
N GLU A 951 -7.16 -51.05 -41.00
CA GLU A 951 -7.68 -52.13 -41.86
C GLU A 951 -7.50 -51.80 -43.35
N LEU A 952 -7.57 -50.53 -43.75
CA LEU A 952 -7.27 -50.09 -45.11
C LEU A 952 -5.79 -50.34 -45.46
N MET A 953 -4.85 -49.93 -44.60
CA MET A 953 -3.41 -50.17 -44.77
C MET A 953 -3.08 -51.66 -44.84
N LYS A 954 -3.70 -52.47 -43.97
CA LYS A 954 -3.59 -53.93 -43.99
C LYS A 954 -4.16 -54.55 -45.27
N SER A 955 -5.30 -54.05 -45.76
CA SER A 955 -5.88 -54.49 -47.05
C SER A 955 -4.99 -54.15 -48.25
N LYS A 956 -4.14 -53.12 -48.12
CA LYS A 956 -3.14 -52.70 -49.11
C LYS A 956 -1.75 -53.32 -48.88
N GLY A 957 -1.61 -54.24 -47.92
CA GLY A 957 -0.38 -55.02 -47.69
C GLY A 957 0.72 -54.29 -46.90
N ILE A 958 0.40 -53.20 -46.19
CA ILE A 958 1.35 -52.44 -45.37
C ILE A 958 1.34 -53.03 -43.95
N GLU A 959 2.48 -53.55 -43.47
CA GLU A 959 2.61 -54.24 -42.17
C GLU A 959 3.11 -53.27 -41.08
N TRP A 960 2.39 -53.19 -39.95
CA TRP A 960 2.69 -52.26 -38.84
C TRP A 960 2.90 -53.03 -37.53
N LYS A 961 3.97 -52.75 -36.77
CA LYS A 961 4.32 -53.47 -35.52
C LYS A 961 4.37 -52.52 -34.32
N PHE A 962 3.65 -52.86 -33.25
CA PHE A 962 3.62 -52.11 -31.98
C PHE A 962 4.70 -52.57 -31.00
N ALA A 963 5.22 -51.64 -30.19
CA ALA A 963 6.27 -51.86 -29.19
C ALA A 963 5.75 -51.77 -27.74
N SER A 964 4.60 -52.36 -27.39
CA SER A 964 4.26 -52.69 -26.00
C SER A 964 3.05 -53.62 -25.96
N ALA A 965 3.23 -54.84 -25.46
CA ALA A 965 2.14 -55.80 -25.28
C ALA A 965 1.85 -55.90 -23.77
N GLY A 966 0.86 -55.15 -23.28
CA GLY A 966 0.35 -55.37 -21.92
C GLY A 966 -0.40 -54.21 -21.24
N ASN A 967 -0.28 -52.96 -21.70
CA ASN A 967 -0.93 -51.81 -21.05
C ASN A 967 -1.89 -51.07 -22.02
N PRO A 968 -3.23 -51.09 -21.78
CA PRO A 968 -4.21 -50.43 -22.65
C PRO A 968 -4.07 -48.91 -22.76
N LEU A 969 -3.57 -48.24 -21.71
CA LEU A 969 -3.38 -46.78 -21.69
C LEU A 969 -2.13 -46.35 -22.47
N ALA A 970 -1.05 -47.15 -22.40
CA ALA A 970 0.13 -46.96 -23.25
C ALA A 970 -0.20 -47.18 -24.73
N HIS A 971 -1.08 -48.14 -25.03
CA HIS A 971 -1.57 -48.40 -26.38
C HIS A 971 -2.33 -47.21 -26.98
N MET A 972 -3.17 -46.51 -26.20
CA MET A 972 -3.90 -45.32 -26.67
C MET A 972 -2.99 -44.10 -26.84
N ALA A 973 -1.98 -43.95 -25.99
CA ALA A 973 -0.99 -42.88 -26.10
C ALA A 973 -0.06 -43.07 -27.32
N ASP A 974 0.40 -44.30 -27.58
CA ASP A 974 1.17 -44.65 -28.78
C ASP A 974 0.35 -44.44 -30.06
N LEU A 975 -0.94 -44.81 -30.06
CA LEU A 975 -1.85 -44.58 -31.20
C LEU A 975 -2.09 -43.09 -31.48
N ALA A 976 -2.19 -42.25 -30.44
CA ALA A 976 -2.35 -40.80 -30.58
C ALA A 976 -1.07 -40.11 -31.06
N TYR A 977 0.10 -40.53 -30.53
CA TYR A 977 1.41 -40.02 -30.93
C TYR A 977 1.77 -40.41 -32.38
N ILE A 978 1.49 -41.66 -32.77
CA ILE A 978 1.75 -42.15 -34.12
C ILE A 978 0.83 -41.50 -35.17
N ALA A 979 -0.43 -41.22 -34.82
CA ALA A 979 -1.35 -40.47 -35.68
C ALA A 979 -0.86 -39.02 -35.96
N ALA A 980 -0.16 -38.41 -35.00
CA ALA A 980 0.43 -37.08 -35.15
C ALA A 980 1.71 -37.09 -36.02
N VAL A 981 2.56 -38.12 -35.90
CA VAL A 981 3.87 -38.18 -36.59
C VAL A 981 3.77 -38.71 -38.03
N GLU A 982 3.01 -39.79 -38.29
CA GLU A 982 2.85 -40.36 -39.64
C GLU A 982 1.89 -39.52 -40.51
N GLY A 983 0.87 -38.89 -39.90
CA GLY A 983 0.00 -37.91 -40.57
C GLY A 983 0.78 -36.72 -41.14
N GLY A 984 1.82 -36.27 -40.42
CA GLY A 984 2.74 -35.23 -40.89
C GLY A 984 3.65 -35.64 -42.06
N ASN A 985 3.97 -36.93 -42.20
CA ASN A 985 4.80 -37.43 -43.31
C ASN A 985 3.98 -37.71 -44.58
N LEU A 986 2.75 -38.20 -44.45
CA LEU A 986 1.79 -38.34 -45.57
C LEU A 986 1.42 -36.97 -46.20
N LEU A 987 1.41 -35.90 -45.40
CA LEU A 987 1.17 -34.52 -45.84
C LEU A 987 2.33 -33.91 -46.66
N LYS A 988 3.53 -34.51 -46.67
CA LYS A 988 4.68 -34.04 -47.47
C LYS A 988 4.66 -34.53 -48.91
N GLU A 989 3.91 -35.58 -49.22
CA GLU A 989 3.83 -36.18 -50.57
C GLU A 989 2.64 -35.66 -51.39
N MET A 990 1.81 -34.75 -50.83
CA MET A 990 0.60 -34.24 -51.46
C MET A 990 0.71 -32.75 -51.86
N ASP A 991 -0.05 -32.36 -52.88
CA ASP A 991 0.03 -31.06 -53.58
C ASP A 991 -0.09 -29.84 -52.61
N PRO A 992 0.95 -28.99 -52.48
CA PRO A 992 1.01 -27.90 -51.48
C PRO A 992 -0.02 -26.78 -51.65
N GLU A 993 -0.65 -26.67 -52.82
CA GLU A 993 -1.57 -25.57 -53.14
C GLU A 993 -3.03 -25.86 -52.73
N ASN A 994 -3.33 -27.03 -52.19
CA ASN A 994 -4.68 -27.39 -51.75
C ASN A 994 -5.09 -26.64 -50.47
N GLU A 995 -6.17 -25.85 -50.52
CA GLU A 995 -6.70 -25.07 -49.38
C GLU A 995 -6.98 -25.91 -48.13
N TRP A 996 -7.36 -27.18 -48.30
CA TRP A 996 -7.57 -28.11 -47.20
C TRP A 996 -6.28 -28.36 -46.40
N ILE A 997 -5.11 -28.42 -47.06
CA ILE A 997 -3.79 -28.62 -46.41
C ILE A 997 -3.31 -27.34 -45.72
N LYS A 998 -3.59 -26.16 -46.30
CA LYS A 998 -3.26 -24.85 -45.69
C LYS A 998 -4.04 -24.63 -44.39
N ASN A 999 -5.34 -24.98 -44.36
CA ASN A 999 -6.17 -24.89 -43.15
C ASN A 999 -5.80 -25.96 -42.10
N PHE A 1000 -5.42 -27.17 -42.53
CA PHE A 1000 -5.02 -28.25 -41.62
C PHE A 1000 -3.65 -27.99 -40.95
N ARG A 1001 -2.70 -27.33 -41.63
CA ARG A 1001 -1.43 -26.87 -41.02
C ARG A 1001 -1.64 -25.79 -39.96
N LYS A 1002 -2.52 -24.82 -40.23
CA LYS A 1002 -2.85 -23.70 -39.33
C LYS A 1002 -3.46 -24.19 -38.01
N MET A 1003 -4.27 -25.24 -38.04
CA MET A 1003 -4.90 -25.84 -36.85
C MET A 1003 -3.92 -26.55 -35.89
N PHE A 1004 -2.73 -26.93 -36.37
CA PHE A 1004 -1.70 -27.61 -35.56
C PHE A 1004 -0.60 -26.67 -35.06
N THR A 1005 -0.42 -25.49 -35.67
CA THR A 1005 0.61 -24.52 -35.24
C THR A 1005 0.23 -23.82 -33.93
N ASP A 1006 -1.07 -23.70 -33.64
CA ASP A 1006 -1.63 -23.02 -32.45
C ASP A 1006 -1.73 -23.90 -31.19
N ASN A 1007 -1.18 -25.11 -31.16
CA ASN A 1007 -1.35 -26.04 -30.01
C ASN A 1007 -0.02 -26.56 -29.40
N ASN A 1008 1.08 -25.81 -29.55
CA ASN A 1008 2.36 -26.15 -28.92
C ASN A 1008 2.31 -26.11 -27.38
N GLU A 1009 1.47 -25.27 -26.78
CA GLU A 1009 1.33 -25.18 -25.31
C GLU A 1009 0.65 -26.40 -24.65
N ARG A 1010 -0.14 -27.18 -25.40
CA ARG A 1010 -0.78 -28.39 -24.85
C ARG A 1010 0.16 -29.60 -24.85
N VAL A 1011 1.16 -29.59 -25.73
CA VAL A 1011 2.22 -30.61 -25.77
C VAL A 1011 3.26 -30.36 -24.67
N GLU A 1012 3.55 -29.10 -24.38
CA GLU A 1012 4.39 -28.68 -23.24
C GLU A 1012 3.72 -28.97 -21.89
N ARG A 1013 2.42 -28.70 -21.73
CA ARG A 1013 1.68 -29.04 -20.50
C ARG A 1013 1.64 -30.54 -20.18
N VAL A 1014 1.73 -31.41 -21.19
CA VAL A 1014 1.85 -32.88 -20.99
C VAL A 1014 3.28 -33.28 -20.59
N ARG A 1015 4.29 -32.46 -20.93
CA ARG A 1015 5.66 -32.60 -20.38
C ARG A 1015 5.73 -32.11 -18.93
N GLU A 1016 5.09 -30.99 -18.60
CA GLU A 1016 5.08 -30.40 -17.26
C GLU A 1016 4.31 -31.23 -16.23
N PHE A 1017 3.24 -31.95 -16.64
CA PHE A 1017 2.52 -32.88 -15.75
C PHE A 1017 3.36 -34.11 -15.32
N ARG A 1018 4.59 -34.26 -15.86
CA ARG A 1018 5.58 -35.30 -15.54
C ARG A 1018 6.82 -34.71 -14.86
N GLY A 1019 6.63 -34.01 -13.74
CA GLY A 1019 7.72 -33.45 -12.93
C GLY A 1019 8.93 -34.40 -12.78
N ASP A 1020 10.11 -33.81 -12.77
CA ASP A 1020 11.44 -34.42 -12.85
C ASP A 1020 11.62 -35.71 -12.02
N ILE A 1021 11.40 -36.85 -12.66
CA ILE A 1021 11.84 -38.16 -12.18
C ILE A 1021 12.78 -38.73 -13.24
N GLU A 1022 14.08 -38.80 -12.91
CA GLU A 1022 15.05 -39.51 -13.75
C GLU A 1022 14.62 -40.98 -13.89
N LEU A 1023 14.58 -41.46 -15.13
CA LEU A 1023 14.11 -42.78 -15.59
C LEU A 1023 14.73 -44.02 -14.89
N LYS A 1024 15.68 -43.86 -13.96
CA LYS A 1024 16.37 -44.97 -13.29
C LYS A 1024 15.71 -45.46 -11.99
N ASP A 1025 14.85 -44.67 -11.35
CA ASP A 1025 14.25 -45.08 -10.07
C ASP A 1025 12.85 -45.72 -10.20
N ILE A 1026 12.27 -45.72 -11.40
CA ILE A 1026 10.96 -46.35 -11.69
C ILE A 1026 11.03 -47.88 -11.59
N ASP A 1027 12.14 -48.51 -11.96
CA ASP A 1027 12.29 -49.97 -11.86
C ASP A 1027 12.34 -50.45 -10.40
N THR A 1028 12.91 -49.66 -9.49
CA THR A 1028 12.99 -49.99 -8.05
C THR A 1028 11.62 -49.87 -7.39
N TYR A 1029 10.87 -48.80 -7.69
CA TYR A 1029 9.55 -48.56 -7.10
C TYR A 1029 8.49 -49.55 -7.63
N ILE A 1030 8.58 -49.94 -8.90
CA ILE A 1030 7.68 -50.96 -9.49
C ILE A 1030 7.98 -52.35 -8.92
N GLN A 1031 9.25 -52.69 -8.64
CA GLN A 1031 9.62 -53.98 -8.03
C GLN A 1031 9.18 -54.08 -6.56
N GLU A 1032 9.24 -52.99 -5.79
CA GLU A 1032 8.77 -52.94 -4.39
C GLU A 1032 7.23 -52.98 -4.30
N ALA A 1033 6.52 -52.24 -5.17
CA ALA A 1033 5.06 -52.25 -5.21
C ALA A 1033 4.47 -53.59 -5.69
N TYR A 1034 5.20 -54.33 -6.54
CA TYR A 1034 4.80 -55.69 -6.97
C TYR A 1034 4.93 -56.73 -5.86
N ALA A 1035 5.76 -56.49 -4.83
CA ALA A 1035 5.99 -57.44 -3.74
C ALA A 1035 4.92 -57.36 -2.63
N GLU A 1036 4.27 -56.21 -2.42
CA GLU A 1036 3.28 -56.03 -1.34
C GLU A 1036 1.82 -56.36 -1.72
N THR A 1037 1.51 -56.57 -3.00
CA THR A 1037 0.10 -56.77 -3.45
C THR A 1037 -0.19 -58.17 -3.99
N GLN A 1038 0.53 -59.18 -3.50
CA GLN A 1038 0.24 -60.60 -3.76
C GLN A 1038 -0.54 -61.31 -2.64
N ASN A 1039 -1.52 -60.64 -2.02
CA ASN A 1039 -2.56 -61.27 -1.18
C ASN A 1039 -3.94 -60.66 -1.43
#